data_AF-A0A7C3T9M2-F1
#
_entry.id   AF-A0A7C3T9M2-F1
#
_cell.length_a   1.000
_cell.length_b   1.000
_cell.length_c   1.000
_cell.angle_alpha   90.00
_cell.angle_beta   90.00
_cell.angle_gamma   90.00
#
_symmetry.space_group_name_H-M   'P 1'
#
loop_
_entity.id
_entity.type
_entity.pdbx_description
1 polymer ?
#
loop_
_entity_poly.entity_id
_entity_poly.type
_entity_poly.pdbx_seq_one_letter_code
_entity_poly.pdbx_strand_id
1 'polypeptide(L)'
;MESRLSWPKLKMKSIAVIVMACILAASLAGYLYLNYFRVGKDIVAIINVRGAIIYPEDVERCTAIINHAIVNDSIRGVVLRIDSPGGYVDLVEQIYLDLLELKRVKPVVASISFAASGGYYIAVAADYIYTEPTTFVGNVGVIGTTPPTLIPSEVVLETGPYKVSGFSPLLFPFNLSAALDNFVSAVETGRGDRLRLTSLQLRKGLLYIGSEAVEVGLADEIGSLQKAIKKVAEKAGIRKYDVVDLNSVFSGSYVLGSYANQTSILEWRSLTLEALSKIRPPPSILYLYLQPLAFRQSTSVDEELGSNQDAKAFGGDGKRTVLVDNSHGNRVSAWQLDILIAELAMRNTTVRFIQYWRELELSLHDASCLIVASPTTPYSIEESDRIEQFVSDGGTLLLFYDPAYEYVEIPELFGPINSLSTGFGLSFAKGYLYNELENYGFYRNVYVRAFANSPVTQNLESLVFFTAAHIYSLNKGVAWASNNTYSSEAERPGNYTVIALVNRGKGTVVAFGDQTFLEEPFCYVEDNQRLILNLVSVITGVELTDSKKTEEGGIEEEVVRPDIPVGTEKNYTEQIDGNESLVRWFKVSDAEIRVERPNQTTHYYFDKDGGLLSWESDGMECLYDTPIPELPFPLTKGKRWTYESSYTLDWNGKQYKGKISAQEVVEGFEDILAGDNRRYFCARVKFTGIDHLAIEGADMKVIMEELYWISSEAGSVKEESINRYYVDGTLVSEERRVLLLKSIKKGSVLQRPLEEFFTTVPRF
;
A
#
# COMPACT_ATOMS: atom_id res chain seq x y z
N MET A 1 55.99 -54.54 -67.37
CA MET A 1 57.32 -54.32 -66.75
C MET A 1 57.11 -53.14 -65.80
N GLU A 2 57.30 -53.20 -64.48
CA GLU A 2 58.22 -53.95 -63.62
C GLU A 2 57.54 -54.21 -62.24
N SER A 3 57.48 -55.46 -61.79
CA SER A 3 58.34 -56.08 -60.77
C SER A 3 57.97 -55.72 -59.30
N ARG A 4 57.28 -56.67 -58.63
CA ARG A 4 57.03 -56.66 -57.18
C ARG A 4 58.26 -57.28 -56.47
N LEU A 5 58.93 -56.51 -55.62
CA LEU A 5 59.92 -57.03 -54.67
C LEU A 5 59.24 -57.27 -53.31
N SER A 6 59.06 -58.53 -52.92
CA SER A 6 58.53 -58.92 -51.62
C SER A 6 59.64 -58.95 -50.55
N TRP A 7 59.53 -58.11 -49.52
CA TRP A 7 60.41 -58.15 -48.35
C TRP A 7 60.03 -59.32 -47.41
N PRO A 8 61.00 -60.05 -46.82
CA PRO A 8 60.72 -61.21 -45.98
C PRO A 8 60.07 -60.80 -44.65
N LYS A 9 58.83 -61.26 -44.44
CA LYS A 9 57.95 -60.97 -43.29
C LYS A 9 58.54 -61.26 -41.90
N LEU A 10 59.69 -61.93 -41.79
CA LEU A 10 60.33 -62.24 -40.51
C LEU A 10 61.07 -61.05 -39.85
N LYS A 11 61.65 -60.11 -40.62
CA LYS A 11 62.35 -58.94 -40.04
C LYS A 11 61.38 -57.86 -39.53
N MET A 12 60.18 -57.77 -40.11
CA MET A 12 59.16 -56.79 -39.68
C MET A 12 58.59 -57.09 -38.30
N LYS A 13 58.45 -58.37 -37.90
CA LYS A 13 57.91 -58.72 -36.58
C LYS A 13 58.86 -58.30 -35.45
N SER A 14 60.17 -58.52 -35.61
CA SER A 14 61.16 -58.10 -34.60
C SER A 14 61.27 -56.58 -34.48
N ILE A 15 61.20 -55.86 -35.61
CA ILE A 15 61.20 -54.39 -35.61
C ILE A 15 59.92 -53.86 -34.96
N ALA A 16 58.75 -54.46 -35.24
CA ALA A 16 57.49 -54.06 -34.62
C ALA A 16 57.49 -54.25 -33.10
N VAL A 17 58.08 -55.34 -32.59
CA VAL A 17 58.21 -55.58 -31.14
C VAL A 17 59.15 -54.57 -30.49
N ILE A 18 60.28 -54.24 -31.12
CA ILE A 18 61.22 -53.21 -30.61
C ILE A 18 60.56 -51.83 -30.62
N VAL A 19 59.86 -51.46 -31.70
CA VAL A 19 59.14 -50.18 -31.77
C VAL A 19 58.04 -50.12 -30.71
N MET A 20 57.30 -51.21 -30.50
CA MET A 20 56.26 -51.26 -29.46
C MET A 20 56.87 -51.18 -28.04
N ALA A 21 58.01 -51.83 -27.80
CA ALA A 21 58.74 -51.72 -26.53
C ALA A 21 59.28 -50.30 -26.30
N CYS A 22 59.79 -49.63 -27.35
CA CYS A 22 60.23 -48.24 -27.27
C CYS A 22 59.06 -47.28 -27.03
N ILE A 23 57.90 -47.50 -27.66
CA ILE A 23 56.68 -46.71 -27.42
C ILE A 23 56.19 -46.93 -25.99
N LEU A 24 56.19 -48.17 -25.48
CA LEU A 24 55.81 -48.46 -24.10
C LEU A 24 56.80 -47.85 -23.10
N ALA A 25 58.09 -47.91 -23.38
CA ALA A 25 59.12 -47.29 -22.54
C ALA A 25 59.05 -45.76 -22.58
N ALA A 26 58.78 -45.15 -23.74
CA ALA A 26 58.60 -43.71 -23.89
C ALA A 26 57.29 -43.23 -23.26
N SER A 27 56.21 -44.00 -23.36
CA SER A 27 54.94 -43.73 -22.67
C SER A 27 55.07 -43.91 -21.17
N LEU A 28 55.82 -44.91 -20.69
CA LEU A 28 56.09 -45.09 -19.27
C LEU A 28 57.01 -44.00 -18.73
N ALA A 29 58.06 -43.63 -19.46
CA ALA A 29 58.93 -42.51 -19.12
C ALA A 29 58.17 -41.18 -19.16
N GLY A 30 57.29 -40.98 -20.14
CA GLY A 30 56.40 -39.82 -20.23
C GLY A 30 55.38 -39.78 -19.09
N TYR A 31 54.80 -40.92 -18.73
CA TYR A 31 53.89 -41.06 -17.58
C TYR A 31 54.62 -40.77 -16.26
N LEU A 32 55.82 -41.34 -16.07
CA LEU A 32 56.65 -41.11 -14.89
C LEU A 32 57.19 -39.67 -14.84
N TYR A 33 57.54 -39.06 -15.97
CA TYR A 33 57.98 -37.67 -16.06
C TYR A 33 56.84 -36.69 -15.76
N LEU A 34 55.65 -36.94 -16.31
CA LEU A 34 54.43 -36.17 -16.02
C LEU A 34 53.98 -36.35 -14.56
N ASN A 35 54.14 -37.54 -13.96
CA ASN A 35 53.85 -37.76 -12.54
C ASN A 35 54.92 -37.17 -11.60
N TYR A 36 56.20 -37.20 -11.97
CA TYR A 36 57.29 -36.60 -11.20
C TYR A 36 57.19 -35.06 -11.17
N PHE A 37 56.70 -34.44 -12.26
CA PHE A 37 56.39 -33.01 -12.33
C PHE A 37 54.98 -32.63 -11.86
N ARG A 38 54.09 -33.60 -11.58
CA ARG A 38 52.77 -33.38 -10.97
C ARG A 38 52.80 -33.23 -9.45
N VAL A 39 53.98 -33.26 -8.82
CA VAL A 39 54.13 -32.72 -7.46
C VAL A 39 54.02 -31.20 -7.58
N GLY A 40 52.78 -30.70 -7.68
CA GLY A 40 52.50 -29.29 -7.43
C GLY A 40 53.11 -28.95 -6.07
N LYS A 41 53.89 -27.87 -6.00
CA LYS A 41 54.50 -27.47 -4.73
C LYS A 41 53.38 -27.21 -3.73
N ASP A 42 53.49 -27.78 -2.53
CA ASP A 42 52.59 -27.47 -1.43
C ASP A 42 52.63 -25.95 -1.16
N ILE A 43 51.45 -25.33 -1.04
CA ILE A 43 51.33 -23.89 -0.82
C ILE A 43 50.67 -23.63 0.54
N VAL A 44 51.26 -22.73 1.31
CA VAL A 44 50.58 -22.01 2.39
C VAL A 44 50.08 -20.69 1.82
N ALA A 45 48.76 -20.52 1.74
CA ALA A 45 48.15 -19.31 1.22
C ALA A 45 48.00 -18.26 2.33
N ILE A 46 48.17 -16.99 2.00
CA ILE A 46 47.81 -15.85 2.86
C ILE A 46 46.59 -15.18 2.26
N ILE A 47 45.54 -15.01 3.08
CA ILE A 47 44.39 -14.17 2.78
C ILE A 47 44.49 -12.94 3.70
N ASN A 48 44.67 -11.77 3.11
CA ASN A 48 44.70 -10.50 3.81
C ASN A 48 43.29 -9.89 3.85
N VAL A 49 42.81 -9.53 5.04
CA VAL A 49 41.62 -8.69 5.23
C VAL A 49 42.08 -7.39 5.89
N ARG A 50 42.03 -6.29 5.14
CA ARG A 50 42.50 -4.98 5.58
C ARG A 50 41.43 -3.92 5.43
N GLY A 51 41.33 -3.03 6.40
CA GLY A 51 40.35 -1.94 6.39
C GLY A 51 38.96 -2.37 6.84
N ALA A 52 38.01 -1.46 6.72
CA ALA A 52 36.63 -1.70 7.11
C ALA A 52 35.91 -2.57 6.05
N ILE A 53 35.04 -3.47 6.49
CA ILE A 53 34.24 -4.37 5.63
C ILE A 53 32.86 -3.72 5.45
N ILE A 54 32.76 -2.77 4.53
CA ILE A 54 31.56 -1.94 4.37
C ILE A 54 31.01 -1.91 2.95
N TYR A 55 31.73 -2.48 1.98
CA TYR A 55 31.30 -2.59 0.60
C TYR A 55 31.06 -4.05 0.21
N PRO A 56 30.01 -4.37 -0.57
CA PRO A 56 29.79 -5.72 -1.09
C PRO A 56 31.01 -6.27 -1.85
N GLU A 57 31.75 -5.41 -2.55
CA GLU A 57 32.95 -5.78 -3.29
C GLU A 57 34.07 -6.33 -2.38
N ASP A 58 34.14 -5.88 -1.12
CA ASP A 58 35.08 -6.41 -0.13
C ASP A 58 34.78 -7.90 0.15
N VAL A 59 33.48 -8.21 0.31
CA VAL A 59 32.98 -9.56 0.57
C VAL A 59 33.11 -10.44 -0.65
N GLU A 60 32.70 -9.98 -1.84
CA GLU A 60 32.82 -10.73 -3.08
C GLU A 60 34.27 -11.14 -3.37
N ARG A 61 35.20 -10.19 -3.19
CA ARG A 61 36.63 -10.46 -3.33
C ARG A 61 37.10 -11.49 -2.31
N CYS A 62 36.72 -11.33 -1.04
CA CYS A 62 37.11 -12.26 0.02
C CYS A 62 36.57 -13.67 -0.26
N THR A 63 35.29 -13.77 -0.61
CA THR A 63 34.57 -15.00 -0.99
C THR A 63 35.26 -15.71 -2.15
N ALA A 64 35.61 -14.99 -3.22
CA ALA A 64 36.30 -15.56 -4.37
C ALA A 64 37.69 -16.14 -4.00
N ILE A 65 38.44 -15.43 -3.14
CA ILE A 65 39.74 -15.87 -2.65
C ILE A 65 39.58 -17.11 -1.74
N ILE A 66 38.60 -17.11 -0.84
CA ILE A 66 38.31 -18.24 0.05
C ILE A 66 37.91 -19.47 -0.78
N ASN A 67 37.00 -19.31 -1.74
CA ASN A 67 36.58 -20.39 -2.63
C ASN A 67 37.75 -20.95 -3.45
N HIS A 68 38.62 -20.09 -3.97
CA HIS A 68 39.85 -20.54 -4.64
C HIS A 68 40.74 -21.33 -3.69
N ALA A 69 40.90 -20.87 -2.44
CA ALA A 69 41.65 -21.59 -1.42
C ALA A 69 41.01 -22.94 -1.09
N ILE A 70 39.68 -23.09 -1.11
CA ILE A 70 38.97 -24.36 -0.91
C ILE A 70 39.28 -25.34 -2.05
N VAL A 71 39.03 -24.95 -3.30
CA VAL A 71 39.08 -25.88 -4.45
C VAL A 71 40.48 -26.19 -4.97
N ASN A 72 41.49 -25.39 -4.62
CA ASN A 72 42.85 -25.59 -5.12
C ASN A 72 43.65 -26.56 -4.24
N ASP A 73 43.81 -27.81 -4.68
CA ASP A 73 44.52 -28.88 -3.93
C ASP A 73 46.00 -28.58 -3.62
N SER A 74 46.63 -27.67 -4.37
CA SER A 74 48.02 -27.25 -4.08
C SER A 74 48.07 -26.38 -2.82
N ILE A 75 46.98 -25.70 -2.47
CA ILE A 75 46.86 -24.95 -1.21
C ILE A 75 46.54 -25.94 -0.11
N ARG A 76 47.51 -26.14 0.80
CA ARG A 76 47.45 -27.10 1.89
C ARG A 76 46.94 -26.52 3.20
N GLY A 77 46.91 -25.19 3.31
CA GLY A 77 46.40 -24.46 4.47
C GLY A 77 46.48 -22.95 4.27
N VAL A 78 45.80 -22.21 5.13
CA VAL A 78 45.60 -20.77 4.98
C VAL A 78 46.00 -20.01 6.25
N VAL A 79 46.76 -18.93 6.07
CA VAL A 79 46.93 -17.88 7.07
C VAL A 79 45.96 -16.75 6.77
N LEU A 80 45.05 -16.48 7.71
CA LEU A 80 44.16 -15.32 7.65
C LEU A 80 44.84 -14.14 8.35
N ARG A 81 45.36 -13.19 7.58
CA ARG A 81 46.02 -11.99 8.13
C ARG A 81 45.00 -10.85 8.23
N ILE A 82 44.80 -10.35 9.45
CA ILE A 82 43.72 -9.40 9.75
C ILE A 82 44.30 -8.08 10.27
N ASP A 83 43.85 -7.00 9.64
CA ASP A 83 44.11 -5.61 10.01
C ASP A 83 42.81 -4.80 9.75
N SER A 84 41.80 -5.00 10.61
CA SER A 84 40.44 -4.51 10.36
C SER A 84 39.74 -4.00 11.63
N PRO A 85 39.08 -2.83 11.57
CA PRO A 85 38.20 -2.33 12.62
C PRO A 85 36.82 -3.01 12.65
N GLY A 86 36.51 -3.90 11.71
CA GLY A 86 35.17 -4.46 11.53
C GLY A 86 34.43 -3.86 10.34
N GLY A 87 33.10 -3.85 10.40
CA GLY A 87 32.28 -3.52 9.25
C GLY A 87 30.79 -3.75 9.49
N TYR A 88 30.00 -3.80 8.41
CA TYR A 88 28.58 -4.13 8.49
C TYR A 88 28.38 -5.61 8.85
N VAL A 89 27.42 -5.87 9.73
CA VAL A 89 27.22 -7.17 10.39
C VAL A 89 26.98 -8.29 9.38
N ASP A 90 26.09 -8.05 8.41
CA ASP A 90 25.75 -8.99 7.34
C ASP A 90 26.95 -9.35 6.46
N LEU A 91 27.74 -8.35 6.06
CA LEU A 91 28.96 -8.54 5.26
C LEU A 91 30.02 -9.34 6.01
N VAL A 92 30.18 -9.06 7.30
CA VAL A 92 31.12 -9.75 8.20
C VAL A 92 30.69 -11.20 8.43
N GLU A 93 29.40 -11.44 8.68
CA GLU A 93 28.84 -12.78 8.90
C GLU A 93 29.01 -13.65 7.67
N GLN A 94 28.84 -13.11 6.46
CA GLN A 94 29.11 -13.85 5.22
C GLN A 94 30.56 -14.34 5.14
N ILE A 95 31.54 -13.45 5.35
CA ILE A 95 32.96 -13.84 5.35
C ILE A 95 33.24 -14.87 6.45
N TYR A 96 32.64 -14.71 7.63
CA TYR A 96 32.79 -15.67 8.72
C TYR A 96 32.29 -17.07 8.34
N LEU A 97 31.12 -17.18 7.72
CA LEU A 97 30.55 -18.44 7.26
C LEU A 97 31.45 -19.11 6.20
N ASP A 98 31.94 -18.35 5.23
CA ASP A 98 32.87 -18.86 4.21
C ASP A 98 34.18 -19.38 4.82
N LEU A 99 34.70 -18.68 5.83
CA LEU A 99 35.90 -19.10 6.58
C LEU A 99 35.65 -20.38 7.39
N LEU A 100 34.44 -20.59 7.91
CA LEU A 100 34.07 -21.85 8.57
C LEU A 100 34.07 -23.03 7.58
N GLU A 101 33.56 -22.83 6.36
CA GLU A 101 33.62 -23.86 5.31
C GLU A 101 35.07 -24.15 4.90
N LEU A 102 35.91 -23.12 4.74
CA LEU A 102 37.34 -23.30 4.48
C LEU A 102 38.03 -24.10 5.60
N LYS A 103 37.76 -23.78 6.87
CA LYS A 103 38.34 -24.47 8.02
C LYS A 103 37.97 -25.96 8.06
N ARG A 104 36.79 -26.35 7.57
CA ARG A 104 36.39 -27.77 7.51
C ARG A 104 37.28 -28.59 6.60
N VAL A 105 37.84 -27.99 5.55
CA VAL A 105 38.64 -28.69 4.55
C VAL A 105 40.14 -28.48 4.69
N LYS A 106 40.58 -27.33 5.22
CA LYS A 106 42.00 -26.94 5.30
C LYS A 106 42.29 -26.21 6.62
N PRO A 107 43.47 -26.42 7.23
CA PRO A 107 43.87 -25.67 8.43
C PRO A 107 43.88 -24.16 8.18
N VAL A 108 43.25 -23.40 9.09
CA VAL A 108 43.21 -21.93 9.04
C VAL A 108 43.81 -21.36 10.32
N VAL A 109 44.83 -20.51 10.21
CA VAL A 109 45.44 -19.81 11.36
C VAL A 109 45.36 -18.31 11.14
N ALA A 110 44.86 -17.57 12.13
CA ALA A 110 44.81 -16.12 12.08
C ALA A 110 46.14 -15.49 12.56
N SER A 111 46.54 -14.41 11.90
CA SER A 111 47.63 -13.52 12.32
C SER A 111 47.09 -12.10 12.43
N ILE A 112 46.91 -11.60 13.65
CA ILE A 112 46.30 -10.30 13.92
C ILE A 112 47.37 -9.21 13.98
N SER A 113 47.25 -8.24 13.07
CA SER A 113 47.90 -6.92 13.18
C SER A 113 46.97 -5.88 13.78
N PHE A 114 45.65 -6.02 13.61
CA PHE A 114 44.57 -5.34 14.35
C PHE A 114 43.25 -6.06 14.04
N ALA A 115 42.45 -6.40 15.05
CA ALA A 115 41.18 -7.10 14.84
C ALA A 115 40.16 -6.69 15.89
N ALA A 116 39.34 -5.69 15.57
CA ALA A 116 38.25 -5.23 16.41
C ALA A 116 36.89 -5.51 15.74
N SER A 117 35.83 -5.67 16.54
CA SER A 117 34.45 -5.87 16.07
C SER A 117 34.39 -6.97 15.00
N GLY A 118 33.83 -6.69 13.82
CA GLY A 118 33.76 -7.66 12.72
C GLY A 118 35.11 -8.25 12.29
N GLY A 119 36.22 -7.54 12.46
CA GLY A 119 37.56 -8.06 12.21
C GLY A 119 37.93 -9.17 13.20
N TYR A 120 37.50 -9.06 14.45
CA TYR A 120 37.63 -10.14 15.43
C TYR A 120 36.63 -11.27 15.17
N TYR A 121 35.40 -10.95 14.74
CA TYR A 121 34.38 -11.94 14.37
C TYR A 121 34.94 -12.96 13.37
N ILE A 122 35.55 -12.49 12.26
CA ILE A 122 36.14 -13.39 11.26
C ILE A 122 37.41 -14.10 11.79
N ALA A 123 38.16 -13.50 12.71
CA ALA A 123 39.35 -14.12 13.31
C ALA A 123 38.99 -15.39 14.11
N VAL A 124 37.83 -15.37 14.78
CA VAL A 124 37.31 -16.45 15.60
C VAL A 124 36.98 -17.71 14.77
N ALA A 125 36.76 -17.57 13.46
CA ALA A 125 36.59 -18.71 12.57
C ALA A 125 37.85 -19.59 12.50
N ALA A 126 39.05 -19.06 12.74
CA ALA A 126 40.31 -19.80 12.60
C ALA A 126 40.48 -20.95 13.64
N ASP A 127 41.40 -21.87 13.38
CA ASP A 127 41.79 -22.92 14.35
C ASP A 127 42.63 -22.35 15.50
N TYR A 128 43.49 -21.38 15.17
CA TYR A 128 44.48 -20.80 16.06
C TYR A 128 44.69 -19.33 15.72
N ILE A 129 44.84 -18.47 16.72
CA ILE A 129 44.92 -17.02 16.57
C ILE A 129 46.23 -16.54 17.20
N TYR A 130 47.12 -16.02 16.36
CA TYR A 130 48.29 -15.27 16.80
C TYR A 130 47.97 -13.78 16.86
N THR A 131 48.51 -13.10 17.86
CA THR A 131 48.42 -11.64 18.00
C THR A 131 49.77 -11.03 18.37
N GLU A 132 50.02 -9.79 17.97
CA GLU A 132 51.21 -9.04 18.41
C GLU A 132 51.02 -8.51 19.84
N PRO A 133 52.09 -8.27 20.64
CA PRO A 133 51.93 -7.93 22.05
C PRO A 133 51.08 -6.68 22.31
N THR A 134 51.19 -5.67 21.44
CA THR A 134 50.61 -4.33 21.63
C THR A 134 49.50 -4.00 20.62
N THR A 135 49.04 -4.97 19.81
CA THR A 135 47.88 -4.74 18.95
C THR A 135 46.58 -4.80 19.76
N PHE A 136 45.46 -4.40 19.17
CA PHE A 136 44.15 -4.52 19.77
C PHE A 136 43.33 -5.64 19.15
N VAL A 137 42.65 -6.37 20.04
CA VAL A 137 41.78 -7.51 19.73
C VAL A 137 40.46 -7.35 20.48
N GLY A 138 39.36 -7.86 19.93
CA GLY A 138 38.08 -7.94 20.63
C GLY A 138 37.10 -6.89 20.12
N ASN A 139 36.62 -6.01 21.01
CA ASN A 139 35.48 -5.12 20.75
C ASN A 139 34.25 -5.92 20.29
N VAL A 140 33.91 -6.96 21.06
CA VAL A 140 32.73 -7.80 20.82
C VAL A 140 31.50 -6.99 21.16
N GLY A 141 30.95 -6.31 20.16
CA GLY A 141 29.89 -5.33 20.31
C GLY A 141 29.26 -5.00 18.96
N VAL A 142 28.02 -4.55 19.01
CA VAL A 142 27.26 -4.08 17.84
C VAL A 142 26.70 -2.71 18.17
N ILE A 143 26.84 -1.77 17.24
CA ILE A 143 26.20 -0.46 17.30
C ILE A 143 25.18 -0.38 16.17
N GLY A 144 24.07 0.31 16.42
CA GLY A 144 23.01 0.49 15.44
C GLY A 144 22.38 1.87 15.57
N THR A 145 21.84 2.36 14.46
CA THR A 145 21.08 3.61 14.41
C THR A 145 19.60 3.28 14.43
N THR A 146 18.86 3.85 15.38
CA THR A 146 17.39 3.66 15.46
C THR A 146 16.70 4.17 14.20
N PRO A 147 15.55 3.58 13.80
CA PRO A 147 14.75 4.13 12.71
C PRO A 147 14.40 5.61 12.96
N PRO A 148 14.33 6.42 11.90
CA PRO A 148 13.87 7.79 12.02
C PRO A 148 12.37 7.82 12.38
N THR A 149 11.94 8.89 13.06
CA THR A 149 10.52 9.23 13.16
C THR A 149 9.97 9.52 11.76
N LEU A 150 8.86 8.89 11.40
CA LEU A 150 8.22 9.10 10.11
C LEU A 150 7.36 10.36 10.16
N ILE A 151 7.61 11.28 9.23
CA ILE A 151 6.72 12.41 8.95
C ILE A 151 5.80 11.95 7.82
N PRO A 152 4.48 11.89 8.04
CA PRO A 152 3.55 11.44 7.01
C PRO A 152 3.45 12.45 5.87
N SER A 153 3.00 11.98 4.71
CA SER A 153 2.76 12.79 3.51
C SER A 153 1.40 12.44 2.92
N GLU A 154 0.71 13.45 2.36
CA GLU A 154 -0.49 13.27 1.54
C GLU A 154 -0.16 12.90 0.07
N VAL A 155 1.09 13.07 -0.35
CA VAL A 155 1.54 12.77 -1.73
C VAL A 155 2.24 11.42 -1.80
N VAL A 156 3.10 11.12 -0.81
CA VAL A 156 3.81 9.85 -0.73
C VAL A 156 3.07 8.92 0.23
N LEU A 157 2.50 7.84 -0.32
CA LEU A 157 1.68 6.89 0.42
C LEU A 157 2.41 5.56 0.61
N GLU A 158 2.63 5.18 1.87
CA GLU A 158 3.21 3.91 2.27
C GLU A 158 2.14 2.85 2.50
N THR A 159 2.29 1.64 1.97
CA THR A 159 1.26 0.59 2.16
C THR A 159 1.18 0.01 3.58
N GLY A 160 1.94 0.52 4.54
CA GLY A 160 1.90 0.08 5.94
C GLY A 160 2.84 0.88 6.87
N PRO A 161 2.61 0.84 8.18
CA PRO A 161 3.25 1.72 9.16
C PRO A 161 4.78 1.57 9.23
N TYR A 162 5.29 0.36 8.97
CA TYR A 162 6.73 0.08 9.02
C TYR A 162 7.41 0.04 7.65
N LYS A 163 6.72 0.47 6.58
CA LYS A 163 7.26 0.36 5.21
C LYS A 163 8.53 1.20 5.01
N VAL A 164 8.58 2.39 5.61
CA VAL A 164 9.74 3.31 5.52
C VAL A 164 10.76 3.02 6.63
N SER A 165 10.31 2.73 7.84
CA SER A 165 11.20 2.46 8.98
C SER A 165 11.81 1.05 8.95
N GLY A 166 11.20 0.11 8.22
CA GLY A 166 11.55 -1.32 8.16
C GLY A 166 11.02 -2.14 9.34
N PHE A 167 10.99 -1.56 10.53
CA PHE A 167 10.53 -2.18 11.77
C PHE A 167 10.13 -1.12 12.80
N SER A 168 9.47 -1.55 13.88
CA SER A 168 9.15 -0.72 15.03
C SER A 168 10.43 -0.28 15.77
N PRO A 169 10.55 1.00 16.20
CA PRO A 169 11.63 1.46 17.06
C PRO A 169 11.70 0.70 18.39
N LEU A 170 10.57 0.20 18.92
CA LEU A 170 10.54 -0.65 20.13
C LEU A 170 11.20 -2.01 19.90
N LEU A 171 11.15 -2.55 18.68
CA LEU A 171 11.78 -3.83 18.34
C LEU A 171 13.28 -3.69 18.05
N PHE A 172 13.76 -2.51 17.67
CA PHE A 172 15.14 -2.32 17.24
C PHE A 172 16.20 -2.69 18.30
N PRO A 173 16.06 -2.34 19.59
CA PRO A 173 17.00 -2.79 20.62
C PRO A 173 17.11 -4.31 20.75
N PHE A 174 16.02 -5.04 20.49
CA PHE A 174 16.02 -6.50 20.50
C PHE A 174 16.72 -7.07 19.26
N ASN A 175 16.54 -6.46 18.09
CA ASN A 175 17.29 -6.82 16.87
C ASN A 175 18.81 -6.62 17.08
N LEU A 176 19.20 -5.51 17.69
CA LEU A 176 20.59 -5.23 18.02
C LEU A 176 21.15 -6.23 19.05
N SER A 177 20.33 -6.61 20.03
CA SER A 177 20.69 -7.63 21.02
C SER A 177 20.87 -9.00 20.38
N ALA A 178 20.03 -9.39 19.42
CA ALA A 178 20.16 -10.65 18.69
C ALA A 178 21.45 -10.69 17.84
N ALA A 179 21.83 -9.59 17.18
CA ALA A 179 23.11 -9.49 16.48
C ALA A 179 24.30 -9.62 17.45
N LEU A 180 24.22 -9.02 18.64
CA LEU A 180 25.23 -9.19 19.68
C LEU A 180 25.28 -10.64 20.19
N ASP A 181 24.14 -11.30 20.35
CA ASP A 181 24.06 -12.70 20.77
C ASP A 181 24.76 -13.62 19.75
N ASN A 182 24.56 -13.40 18.45
CA ASN A 182 25.26 -14.14 17.40
C ASN A 182 26.78 -13.97 17.52
N PHE A 183 27.27 -12.73 17.73
CA PHE A 183 28.69 -12.48 17.88
C PHE A 183 29.26 -13.13 19.15
N VAL A 184 28.60 -12.99 20.29
CA VAL A 184 29.02 -13.63 21.54
C VAL A 184 29.05 -15.15 21.36
N SER A 185 28.03 -15.73 20.74
CA SER A 185 27.96 -17.17 20.44
C SER A 185 29.07 -17.63 19.51
N ALA A 186 29.41 -16.86 18.48
CA ALA A 186 30.53 -17.14 17.59
C ALA A 186 31.86 -17.17 18.38
N VAL A 187 32.08 -16.21 19.28
CA VAL A 187 33.27 -16.14 20.15
C VAL A 187 33.32 -17.33 21.11
N GLU A 188 32.24 -17.61 21.83
CA GLU A 188 32.15 -18.74 22.77
C GLU A 188 32.40 -20.08 22.07
N THR A 189 31.77 -20.29 20.91
CA THR A 189 31.93 -21.51 20.11
C THR A 189 33.33 -21.63 19.52
N GLY A 190 33.85 -20.55 18.92
CA GLY A 190 35.15 -20.57 18.26
C GLY A 190 36.33 -20.67 19.23
N ARG A 191 36.22 -20.07 20.41
CA ARG A 191 37.27 -20.12 21.44
C ARG A 191 37.14 -21.34 22.36
N GLY A 192 35.91 -21.78 22.68
CA GLY A 192 35.64 -22.93 23.55
C GLY A 192 36.27 -22.77 24.93
N ASP A 193 36.79 -23.86 25.49
CA ASP A 193 37.43 -23.90 26.83
C ASP A 193 38.63 -22.94 27.00
N ARG A 194 39.16 -22.41 25.89
CA ARG A 194 40.26 -21.43 25.92
C ARG A 194 39.79 -20.06 26.42
N LEU A 195 38.51 -19.74 26.21
CA LEU A 195 37.93 -18.46 26.59
C LEU A 195 37.79 -18.37 28.12
N ARG A 196 38.34 -17.32 28.72
CA ARG A 196 38.26 -17.09 30.18
C ARG A 196 37.32 -15.95 30.55
N LEU A 197 36.87 -15.17 29.55
CA LEU A 197 35.85 -14.16 29.74
C LEU A 197 34.47 -14.81 29.81
N THR A 198 33.65 -14.33 30.74
CA THR A 198 32.22 -14.64 30.77
C THR A 198 31.49 -13.94 29.62
N SER A 199 30.32 -14.45 29.23
CA SER A 199 29.44 -13.81 28.24
C SER A 199 29.14 -12.34 28.61
N LEU A 200 28.95 -12.05 29.91
CA LEU A 200 28.72 -10.69 30.41
C LEU A 200 29.93 -9.77 30.20
N GLN A 201 31.15 -10.28 30.33
CA GLN A 201 32.37 -9.50 30.08
C GLN A 201 32.59 -9.25 28.58
N LEU A 202 32.28 -10.23 27.72
CA LEU A 202 32.35 -10.06 26.27
C LEU A 202 31.42 -8.94 25.80
N ARG A 203 30.16 -8.94 26.27
CA ARG A 203 29.12 -7.96 25.93
C ARG A 203 29.46 -6.50 26.26
N LYS A 204 30.51 -6.26 27.04
CA LYS A 204 30.98 -4.89 27.35
C LYS A 204 31.63 -4.19 26.15
N GLY A 205 31.94 -4.91 25.06
CA GLY A 205 32.54 -4.30 23.86
C GLY A 205 33.96 -3.76 24.08
N LEU A 206 34.72 -4.30 25.04
CA LEU A 206 36.07 -3.82 25.35
C LEU A 206 37.08 -4.22 24.27
N LEU A 207 38.03 -3.33 24.00
CA LEU A 207 39.28 -3.67 23.33
C LEU A 207 40.26 -4.24 24.35
N TYR A 208 41.00 -5.27 23.95
CA TYR A 208 42.05 -5.89 24.75
C TYR A 208 43.37 -5.74 24.01
N ILE A 209 44.43 -5.36 24.73
CA ILE A 209 45.78 -5.36 24.17
C ILE A 209 46.20 -6.81 23.92
N GLY A 210 46.99 -7.10 22.88
CA GLY A 210 47.27 -8.47 22.44
C GLY A 210 47.82 -9.41 23.52
N SER A 211 48.67 -8.92 24.43
CA SER A 211 49.10 -9.69 25.61
C SER A 211 47.94 -10.08 26.52
N GLU A 212 47.05 -9.13 26.81
CA GLU A 212 45.84 -9.36 27.61
C GLU A 212 44.87 -10.29 26.87
N ALA A 213 44.71 -10.12 25.55
CA ALA A 213 43.85 -10.97 24.72
C ALA A 213 44.25 -12.45 24.80
N VAL A 214 45.55 -12.76 24.90
CA VAL A 214 46.04 -14.13 25.16
C VAL A 214 45.72 -14.56 26.59
N GLU A 215 45.95 -13.70 27.59
CA GLU A 215 45.67 -14.01 29.00
C GLU A 215 44.19 -14.32 29.26
N VAL A 216 43.27 -13.64 28.56
CA VAL A 216 41.82 -13.84 28.70
C VAL A 216 41.23 -14.83 27.67
N GLY A 217 42.06 -15.38 26.79
CA GLY A 217 41.69 -16.45 25.87
C GLY A 217 41.03 -16.01 24.55
N LEU A 218 41.04 -14.72 24.24
CA LEU A 218 40.60 -14.17 22.95
C LEU A 218 41.58 -14.47 21.81
N ALA A 219 42.87 -14.64 22.13
CA ALA A 219 43.90 -15.14 21.22
C ALA A 219 44.62 -16.34 21.86
N ASP A 220 45.35 -17.13 21.06
CA ASP A 220 46.03 -18.33 21.55
C ASP A 220 47.46 -18.07 21.99
N GLU A 221 48.19 -17.22 21.27
CA GLU A 221 49.60 -16.96 21.56
C GLU A 221 50.08 -15.64 20.95
N ILE A 222 51.11 -15.07 21.57
CA ILE A 222 51.86 -13.97 20.97
C ILE A 222 52.72 -14.48 19.80
N GLY A 223 52.54 -13.87 18.61
CA GLY A 223 53.27 -14.28 17.43
C GLY A 223 53.12 -13.36 16.24
N SER A 224 54.09 -13.44 15.33
CA SER A 224 54.08 -12.74 14.05
C SER A 224 53.51 -13.63 12.94
N LEU A 225 53.33 -13.04 11.76
CA LEU A 225 52.93 -13.75 10.53
C LEU A 225 53.78 -15.01 10.27
N GLN A 226 55.09 -14.97 10.56
CA GLN A 226 55.97 -16.12 10.36
C GLN A 226 55.63 -17.31 11.27
N LYS A 227 55.21 -17.05 12.51
CA LYS A 227 54.70 -18.11 13.40
C LYS A 227 53.39 -18.69 12.85
N ALA A 228 52.49 -17.85 12.35
CA ALA A 228 51.24 -18.30 11.76
C ALA A 228 51.47 -19.20 10.53
N ILE A 229 52.35 -18.80 9.61
CA ILE A 229 52.73 -19.61 8.43
C ILE A 229 53.28 -20.98 8.87
N LYS A 230 54.20 -20.98 9.84
CA LYS A 230 54.78 -22.22 10.35
C LYS A 230 53.72 -23.11 11.00
N LYS A 231 52.80 -22.54 11.78
CA LYS A 231 51.71 -23.26 12.44
C LYS A 231 50.75 -23.90 11.44
N VAL A 232 50.43 -23.21 10.34
CA VAL A 232 49.63 -23.78 9.24
C VAL A 232 50.35 -24.95 8.61
N ALA A 233 51.63 -24.81 8.27
CA ALA A 233 52.41 -25.88 7.67
C ALA A 233 52.51 -27.11 8.60
N GLU A 234 52.71 -26.90 9.90
CA GLU A 234 52.68 -27.95 10.91
C GLU A 234 51.32 -28.67 10.96
N LYS A 235 50.21 -27.92 11.00
CA LYS A 235 48.85 -28.47 10.97
C LYS A 235 48.52 -29.20 9.67
N ALA A 236 49.08 -28.77 8.55
CA ALA A 236 48.90 -29.39 7.23
C ALA A 236 49.83 -30.58 6.98
N GLY A 237 50.79 -30.85 7.88
CA GLY A 237 51.74 -31.96 7.76
C GLY A 237 52.81 -31.78 6.69
N ILE A 238 53.11 -30.54 6.28
CA ILE A 238 54.04 -30.22 5.18
C ILE A 238 55.35 -29.61 5.70
N ARG A 239 56.46 -29.89 5.02
CA ARG A 239 57.82 -29.41 5.40
C ARG A 239 58.49 -28.51 4.38
N LYS A 240 58.13 -28.66 3.10
CA LYS A 240 58.60 -27.82 2.00
C LYS A 240 57.38 -27.25 1.33
N TYR A 241 57.27 -25.93 1.34
CA TYR A 241 56.12 -25.23 0.80
C TYR A 241 56.54 -23.86 0.31
N ASP A 242 55.80 -23.34 -0.66
CA ASP A 242 55.86 -21.94 -1.05
C ASP A 242 54.77 -21.17 -0.29
N VAL A 243 54.98 -19.87 -0.08
CA VAL A 243 53.99 -18.99 0.55
C VAL A 243 53.46 -18.04 -0.52
N VAL A 244 52.14 -18.00 -0.69
CA VAL A 244 51.49 -17.19 -1.73
C VAL A 244 50.44 -16.27 -1.11
N ASP A 245 50.55 -14.97 -1.37
CA ASP A 245 49.51 -14.00 -1.04
C ASP A 245 48.42 -14.00 -2.11
N LEU A 246 47.26 -14.58 -1.79
CA LEU A 246 46.17 -14.72 -2.75
C LEU A 246 45.56 -13.36 -3.12
N ASN A 247 45.58 -12.36 -2.24
CA ASN A 247 45.03 -11.06 -2.58
C ASN A 247 45.75 -10.41 -3.75
N SER A 248 47.07 -10.61 -3.88
CA SER A 248 47.86 -10.06 -4.99
C SER A 248 47.60 -10.75 -6.33
N VAL A 249 47.30 -12.06 -6.31
CA VAL A 249 46.91 -12.85 -7.50
C VAL A 249 45.57 -12.36 -8.05
N PHE A 250 44.61 -12.09 -7.16
CA PHE A 250 43.29 -11.58 -7.54
C PHE A 250 43.31 -10.07 -7.89
N SER A 251 44.27 -9.29 -7.40
CA SER A 251 44.48 -7.88 -7.83
C SER A 251 44.90 -7.77 -9.30
N GLY A 252 45.69 -8.71 -9.83
CA GLY A 252 46.20 -8.66 -11.21
C GLY A 252 45.17 -9.01 -12.29
N SER A 253 44.05 -9.63 -11.90
CA SER A 253 43.02 -10.15 -12.82
C SER A 253 41.92 -9.11 -13.13
N TYR A 254 41.85 -8.02 -12.37
CA TYR A 254 40.76 -7.03 -12.43
C TYR A 254 41.18 -5.65 -12.98
N VAL A 255 42.40 -5.50 -13.52
CA VAL A 255 42.83 -4.25 -14.21
C VAL A 255 42.11 -4.07 -15.56
N LEU A 256 41.35 -5.06 -16.02
CA LEU A 256 40.52 -4.99 -17.25
C LEU A 256 39.04 -4.64 -17.00
N GLY A 257 38.67 -4.20 -15.79
CA GLY A 257 37.33 -3.70 -15.47
C GLY A 257 37.26 -2.22 -15.06
N SER A 258 38.40 -1.57 -14.79
CA SER A 258 38.44 -0.21 -14.22
C SER A 258 38.23 0.93 -15.23
N TYR A 259 37.81 0.62 -16.47
CA TYR A 259 37.44 1.60 -17.50
C TYR A 259 35.92 1.63 -17.80
N ALA A 260 35.10 1.38 -16.78
CA ALA A 260 33.67 1.72 -16.79
C ALA A 260 33.36 2.93 -15.88
N ASN A 261 34.32 3.84 -15.70
CA ASN A 261 34.05 5.19 -15.19
C ASN A 261 33.87 6.13 -16.38
N GLN A 262 32.67 6.12 -16.98
CA GLN A 262 32.03 7.22 -17.73
C GLN A 262 30.91 6.69 -18.65
N THR A 263 29.90 6.07 -18.06
CA THR A 263 28.54 6.07 -18.64
C THR A 263 27.58 6.03 -17.47
N SER A 264 27.18 7.23 -17.02
CA SER A 264 25.89 7.52 -16.39
C SER A 264 25.25 6.33 -15.66
N ILE A 265 25.78 6.05 -14.48
CA ILE A 265 24.94 5.59 -13.38
C ILE A 265 23.91 6.71 -13.26
N LEU A 266 22.69 6.50 -13.76
CA LEU A 266 21.54 7.15 -13.15
C LEU A 266 21.63 6.74 -11.70
N GLU A 267 22.19 7.63 -10.87
CA GLU A 267 22.33 7.38 -9.46
C GLU A 267 20.95 6.96 -8.97
N TRP A 268 20.80 5.71 -8.55
CA TRP A 268 19.61 5.27 -7.83
C TRP A 268 19.34 6.13 -6.58
N ARG A 269 20.30 7.00 -6.20
CA ARG A 269 20.21 8.04 -5.19
C ARG A 269 19.38 9.27 -5.61
N SER A 270 19.01 9.42 -6.88
CA SER A 270 18.22 10.56 -7.41
C SER A 270 16.89 10.12 -8.05
N LEU A 271 16.27 9.08 -7.50
CA LEU A 271 14.88 8.74 -7.81
C LEU A 271 13.94 9.78 -7.18
N THR A 272 13.66 10.85 -7.92
CA THR A 272 12.64 11.86 -7.54
C THR A 272 11.27 11.51 -8.13
N LEU A 273 10.19 12.02 -7.52
CA LEU A 273 8.84 11.93 -8.07
C LEU A 273 8.78 12.44 -9.52
N GLU A 274 9.57 13.47 -9.85
CA GLU A 274 9.66 14.03 -11.20
C GLU A 274 10.38 13.09 -12.19
N ALA A 275 11.42 12.38 -11.76
CA ALA A 275 12.07 11.37 -12.60
C ALA A 275 11.14 10.18 -12.87
N LEU A 276 10.39 9.76 -11.85
CA LEU A 276 9.41 8.68 -11.95
C LEU A 276 8.23 9.05 -12.85
N SER A 277 7.70 10.27 -12.75
CA SER A 277 6.59 10.74 -13.60
C SER A 277 6.99 10.91 -15.07
N LYS A 278 8.26 11.25 -15.36
CA LYS A 278 8.79 11.26 -16.72
C LYS A 278 8.93 9.86 -17.32
N ILE A 279 9.26 8.86 -16.51
CA ILE A 279 9.41 7.46 -16.96
C ILE A 279 8.04 6.78 -17.10
N ARG A 280 7.11 7.04 -16.16
CA ARG A 280 5.73 6.57 -16.19
C ARG A 280 4.77 7.69 -15.75
N PRO A 281 4.23 8.47 -16.69
CA PRO A 281 3.31 9.55 -16.35
C PRO A 281 2.07 9.01 -15.62
N PRO A 282 1.54 9.73 -14.63
CA PRO A 282 0.38 9.31 -13.87
C PRO A 282 -0.87 9.16 -14.77
N PRO A 283 -1.80 8.25 -14.41
CA PRO A 283 -1.77 7.38 -13.23
C PRO A 283 -0.84 6.16 -13.43
N SER A 284 0.06 5.91 -12.46
CA SER A 284 0.94 4.74 -12.46
C SER A 284 1.15 4.20 -11.04
N ILE A 285 1.21 2.87 -10.89
CA ILE A 285 1.45 2.18 -9.61
C ILE A 285 2.82 1.50 -9.70
N LEU A 286 3.68 1.74 -8.70
CA LEU A 286 5.07 1.27 -8.68
C LEU A 286 5.37 0.55 -7.35
N TYR A 287 6.01 -0.61 -7.41
CA TYR A 287 6.57 -1.29 -6.24
C TYR A 287 8.04 -0.91 -6.09
N LEU A 288 8.34 -0.05 -5.10
CA LEU A 288 9.71 0.39 -4.80
C LEU A 288 10.10 0.03 -3.36
N TYR A 289 11.38 -0.29 -3.19
CA TYR A 289 12.04 -0.44 -1.89
C TYR A 289 13.11 0.64 -1.82
N LEU A 290 12.93 1.64 -0.94
CA LEU A 290 13.83 2.77 -0.78
C LEU A 290 14.53 2.67 0.58
N GLN A 291 15.85 2.89 0.59
CA GLN A 291 16.61 2.96 1.84
C GLN A 291 16.23 4.23 2.63
N PRO A 292 16.24 4.22 3.98
CA PRO A 292 15.83 5.35 4.83
C PRO A 292 16.56 6.68 4.54
N LEU A 293 17.71 6.66 3.87
CA LEU A 293 18.47 7.84 3.47
C LEU A 293 17.83 8.62 2.29
N ALA A 294 16.97 7.99 1.49
CA ALA A 294 16.34 8.63 0.33
C ALA A 294 15.33 9.72 0.72
N PHE A 295 14.84 9.70 1.96
CA PHE A 295 13.87 10.68 2.47
C PHE A 295 14.52 11.94 3.07
N ARG A 296 15.85 12.04 3.14
CA ARG A 296 16.53 13.24 3.64
C ARG A 296 16.75 14.34 2.60
N GLN A 297 16.32 14.15 1.35
CA GLN A 297 16.61 15.11 0.26
C GLN A 297 15.42 15.49 -0.64
N SER A 298 14.18 15.20 -0.25
CA SER A 298 13.00 15.73 -0.98
C SER A 298 12.24 16.83 -0.24
N THR A 299 12.78 17.38 0.85
CA THR A 299 12.29 18.63 1.44
C THR A 299 12.99 19.81 0.76
N SER A 300 12.50 20.14 -0.43
CA SER A 300 12.30 21.52 -0.90
C SER A 300 11.63 21.42 -2.26
N VAL A 301 10.39 20.94 -2.30
CA VAL A 301 9.46 21.55 -3.24
C VAL A 301 9.07 22.85 -2.57
N ASP A 302 9.94 23.86 -2.73
CA ASP A 302 9.47 25.23 -2.80
C ASP A 302 8.54 25.26 -4.02
N GLU A 303 7.31 24.80 -3.83
CA GLU A 303 6.22 25.40 -4.58
C GLU A 303 6.24 26.85 -4.10
N GLU A 304 6.81 27.70 -4.95
CA GLU A 304 6.46 29.10 -5.05
C GLU A 304 4.93 29.20 -5.20
N LEU A 305 4.20 28.96 -4.11
CA LEU A 305 2.89 29.51 -3.87
C LEU A 305 3.12 31.01 -3.80
N GLY A 306 2.92 31.63 -4.95
CA GLY A 306 3.31 33.00 -5.27
C GLY A 306 3.29 33.94 -4.07
N SER A 307 4.49 34.34 -3.65
CA SER A 307 4.68 35.62 -2.99
C SER A 307 4.05 36.72 -3.84
N ASN A 308 3.24 37.57 -3.21
CA ASN A 308 2.44 38.66 -3.77
C ASN A 308 1.01 38.29 -4.19
N GLN A 309 0.14 38.07 -3.22
CA GLN A 309 -1.23 38.54 -3.34
C GLN A 309 -1.59 39.32 -2.09
N ASP A 310 -1.79 40.63 -2.27
CA ASP A 310 -2.41 41.52 -1.27
C ASP A 310 -3.66 40.87 -0.69
N ALA A 311 -3.95 41.16 0.59
CA ALA A 311 -5.08 40.62 1.35
C ALA A 311 -6.35 40.45 0.50
N LYS A 312 -6.59 39.23 0.00
CA LYS A 312 -7.82 38.89 -0.72
C LYS A 312 -8.90 38.69 0.33
N ALA A 313 -9.77 39.69 0.48
CA ALA A 313 -11.05 39.49 1.14
C ALA A 313 -11.94 38.65 0.22
N PHE A 314 -12.45 37.53 0.72
CA PHE A 314 -13.42 36.69 0.03
C PHE A 314 -14.77 36.82 0.74
N GLY A 315 -15.78 37.33 0.02
CA GLY A 315 -17.12 37.61 0.56
C GLY A 315 -17.56 39.07 0.37
N GLY A 316 -18.87 39.33 0.45
CA GLY A 316 -19.48 40.66 0.30
C GLY A 316 -19.21 41.62 1.46
N ASP A 317 -19.95 42.73 1.53
CA ASP A 317 -19.94 43.77 2.60
C ASP A 317 -20.54 43.23 3.93
N GLY A 318 -20.12 42.02 4.32
CA GLY A 318 -20.72 41.22 5.38
C GLY A 318 -20.54 41.81 6.77
N LYS A 319 -21.57 41.68 7.61
CA LYS A 319 -21.59 42.19 9.00
C LYS A 319 -20.67 41.41 9.97
N ARG A 320 -20.14 40.27 9.57
CA ARG A 320 -19.28 39.39 10.39
C ARG A 320 -18.04 39.01 9.63
N THR A 321 -16.91 38.99 10.33
CA THR A 321 -15.60 38.68 9.75
C THR A 321 -15.00 37.44 10.40
N VAL A 322 -14.45 36.56 9.58
CA VAL A 322 -13.60 35.43 9.97
C VAL A 322 -12.18 35.76 9.54
N LEU A 323 -11.24 35.67 10.46
CA LEU A 323 -9.83 35.90 10.20
C LEU A 323 -9.12 34.56 10.06
N VAL A 324 -8.30 34.43 9.03
CA VAL A 324 -7.34 33.34 8.88
C VAL A 324 -5.96 33.93 9.09
N ASP A 325 -5.25 33.42 10.08
CA ASP A 325 -3.91 33.89 10.39
C ASP A 325 -2.90 33.31 9.41
N ASN A 326 -2.22 34.13 8.63
CA ASN A 326 -1.05 33.73 7.83
C ASN A 326 0.25 34.32 8.38
N SER A 327 0.18 35.17 9.40
CA SER A 327 1.33 35.87 9.97
C SER A 327 2.32 34.97 10.70
N HIS A 328 1.86 33.80 11.15
CA HIS A 328 2.68 32.74 11.76
C HIS A 328 2.95 31.56 10.82
N GLY A 329 2.85 31.79 9.51
CA GLY A 329 3.19 30.81 8.48
C GLY A 329 2.23 29.61 8.39
N ASN A 330 1.01 29.75 8.93
CA ASN A 330 -0.06 28.76 8.86
C ASN A 330 -0.18 28.15 7.46
N ARG A 331 -0.19 26.82 7.41
CA ARG A 331 -0.21 26.01 6.18
C ARG A 331 -1.67 25.82 5.72
N VAL A 332 -2.33 26.92 5.40
CA VAL A 332 -3.71 26.96 4.91
C VAL A 332 -3.89 27.99 3.80
N SER A 333 -4.75 27.69 2.83
CA SER A 333 -5.05 28.55 1.68
C SER A 333 -6.55 28.67 1.44
N ALA A 334 -6.94 29.67 0.63
CA ALA A 334 -8.33 29.83 0.20
C ALA A 334 -8.85 28.62 -0.59
N TRP A 335 -7.97 27.89 -1.28
CA TRP A 335 -8.34 26.67 -2.00
C TRP A 335 -8.73 25.55 -1.02
N GLN A 336 -7.96 25.36 0.05
CA GLN A 336 -8.23 24.33 1.05
C GLN A 336 -9.48 24.64 1.87
N LEU A 337 -9.81 25.92 2.05
CA LEU A 337 -11.01 26.37 2.75
C LEU A 337 -12.20 26.67 1.82
N ASP A 338 -12.14 26.32 0.53
CA ASP A 338 -13.10 26.79 -0.47
C ASP A 338 -14.57 26.53 -0.08
N ILE A 339 -14.86 25.29 0.34
CA ILE A 339 -16.21 24.90 0.80
C ILE A 339 -16.63 25.68 2.05
N LEU A 340 -15.74 25.82 3.03
CA LEU A 340 -16.01 26.60 4.25
C LEU A 340 -16.27 28.07 3.91
N ILE A 341 -15.46 28.67 3.04
CA ILE A 341 -15.59 30.06 2.58
C ILE A 341 -16.91 30.24 1.84
N ALA A 342 -17.27 29.33 0.94
CA ALA A 342 -18.52 29.39 0.20
C ALA A 342 -19.73 29.37 1.14
N GLU A 343 -19.77 28.45 2.10
CA GLU A 343 -20.86 28.34 3.08
C GLU A 343 -20.95 29.56 4.02
N LEU A 344 -19.81 30.14 4.41
CA LEU A 344 -19.77 31.38 5.19
C LEU A 344 -20.26 32.57 4.36
N ALA A 345 -19.86 32.66 3.09
CA ALA A 345 -20.28 33.74 2.19
C ALA A 345 -21.79 33.72 1.93
N MET A 346 -22.40 32.53 1.79
CA MET A 346 -23.86 32.36 1.70
C MET A 346 -24.61 32.88 2.93
N ARG A 347 -23.91 33.03 4.07
CA ARG A 347 -24.44 33.58 5.33
C ARG A 347 -23.92 34.99 5.63
N ASN A 348 -23.53 35.73 4.59
CA ASN A 348 -23.06 37.12 4.68
C ASN A 348 -21.89 37.31 5.66
N THR A 349 -20.99 36.32 5.71
CA THR A 349 -19.77 36.34 6.52
C THR A 349 -18.57 36.41 5.59
N THR A 350 -17.63 37.31 5.89
CA THR A 350 -16.45 37.57 5.05
C THR A 350 -15.22 36.91 5.66
N VAL A 351 -14.45 36.19 4.84
CA VAL A 351 -13.20 35.55 5.26
C VAL A 351 -12.01 36.38 4.78
N ARG A 352 -11.09 36.69 5.69
CA ARG A 352 -9.88 37.49 5.41
C ARG A 352 -8.63 36.75 5.86
N PHE A 353 -7.68 36.58 4.94
CA PHE A 353 -6.35 36.06 5.23
C PHE A 353 -5.42 37.22 5.60
N ILE A 354 -4.84 37.18 6.79
CA ILE A 354 -4.05 38.28 7.34
C ILE A 354 -2.58 37.87 7.42
N GLN A 355 -1.71 38.61 6.73
CA GLN A 355 -0.29 38.26 6.56
C GLN A 355 0.62 38.80 7.68
N TYR A 356 0.15 39.79 8.44
CA TYR A 356 0.96 40.46 9.46
C TYR A 356 0.25 40.49 10.81
N TRP A 357 0.95 40.10 11.88
CA TRP A 357 0.38 40.03 13.23
C TRP A 357 -0.29 41.34 13.66
N ARG A 358 0.33 42.49 13.37
CA ARG A 358 -0.22 43.80 13.75
C ARG A 358 -1.59 44.07 13.11
N GLU A 359 -1.82 43.62 11.89
CA GLU A 359 -3.13 43.73 11.24
C GLU A 359 -4.12 42.74 11.86
N LEU A 360 -3.66 41.54 12.21
CA LEU A 360 -4.46 40.51 12.86
C LEU A 360 -4.95 41.00 14.23
N GLU A 361 -4.03 41.45 15.08
CA GLU A 361 -4.31 42.01 16.41
C GLU A 361 -5.34 43.13 16.35
N LEU A 362 -5.16 44.07 15.41
CA LEU A 362 -6.11 45.17 15.19
C LEU A 362 -7.46 44.69 14.68
N SER A 363 -7.53 43.56 13.97
CA SER A 363 -8.79 43.04 13.40
C SER A 363 -9.54 42.12 14.34
N LEU A 364 -8.91 41.59 15.40
CA LEU A 364 -9.54 40.65 16.35
C LEU A 364 -10.81 41.22 17.01
N HIS A 365 -10.86 42.52 17.27
CA HIS A 365 -11.99 43.16 17.96
C HIS A 365 -13.32 43.11 17.18
N ASP A 366 -13.26 43.09 15.85
CA ASP A 366 -14.42 43.05 14.96
C ASP A 366 -14.70 41.64 14.42
N ALA A 367 -13.82 40.68 14.72
CA ALA A 367 -13.91 39.32 14.23
C ALA A 367 -14.89 38.48 15.05
N SER A 368 -15.55 37.54 14.37
CA SER A 368 -16.37 36.50 15.00
C SER A 368 -15.60 35.20 15.20
N CYS A 369 -14.60 34.94 14.36
CA CYS A 369 -13.79 33.74 14.41
C CYS A 369 -12.35 34.02 13.98
N LEU A 370 -11.40 33.33 14.62
CA LEU A 370 -10.01 33.22 14.19
C LEU A 370 -9.72 31.76 13.81
N ILE A 371 -9.10 31.54 12.66
CA ILE A 371 -8.63 30.24 12.18
C ILE A 371 -7.10 30.23 12.23
N VAL A 372 -6.55 29.24 12.93
CA VAL A 372 -5.12 28.90 13.00
C VAL A 372 -4.99 27.47 12.51
N ALA A 373 -4.14 27.23 11.53
CA ALA A 373 -4.03 25.95 10.83
C ALA A 373 -2.57 25.61 10.55
N SER A 374 -2.04 24.66 11.31
CA SER A 374 -0.66 24.15 11.22
C SER A 374 0.38 25.29 11.07
N PRO A 375 0.48 26.21 12.04
CA PRO A 375 1.46 27.29 12.03
C PRO A 375 2.90 26.74 11.97
N THR A 376 3.80 27.49 11.34
CA THR A 376 5.23 27.14 11.28
C THR A 376 6.07 27.94 12.25
N THR A 377 5.52 29.01 12.83
CA THR A 377 6.21 29.89 13.78
C THR A 377 5.43 29.92 15.09
N PRO A 378 6.09 29.74 16.26
CA PRO A 378 5.39 29.80 17.54
C PRO A 378 4.87 31.21 17.83
N TYR A 379 3.73 31.28 18.52
CA TYR A 379 3.17 32.51 19.07
C TYR A 379 3.92 32.87 20.37
N SER A 380 4.21 34.16 20.52
CA SER A 380 4.72 34.71 21.79
C SER A 380 3.65 34.69 22.87
N ILE A 381 4.07 34.93 24.12
CA ILE A 381 3.15 34.98 25.28
C ILE A 381 2.15 36.12 25.09
N GLU A 382 2.63 37.30 24.66
CA GLU A 382 1.77 38.47 24.44
C GLU A 382 0.74 38.22 23.33
N GLU A 383 1.14 37.57 22.23
CA GLU A 383 0.24 37.21 21.13
C GLU A 383 -0.83 36.20 21.59
N SER A 384 -0.41 35.20 22.35
CA SER A 384 -1.31 34.19 22.92
C SER A 384 -2.32 34.82 23.87
N ASP A 385 -1.88 35.73 24.76
CA ASP A 385 -2.76 36.46 25.67
C ASP A 385 -3.82 37.29 24.92
N ARG A 386 -3.47 37.88 23.77
CA ARG A 386 -4.43 38.61 22.91
C ARG A 386 -5.49 37.69 22.32
N ILE A 387 -5.09 36.52 21.82
CA ILE A 387 -6.02 35.53 21.26
C ILE A 387 -6.90 34.97 22.38
N GLU A 388 -6.35 34.71 23.57
CA GLU A 388 -7.12 34.28 24.74
C GLU A 388 -8.16 35.32 25.16
N GLN A 389 -7.81 36.60 25.11
CA GLN A 389 -8.73 37.70 25.38
C GLN A 389 -9.87 37.71 24.33
N PHE A 390 -9.54 37.61 23.05
CA PHE A 390 -10.53 37.51 21.95
C PHE A 390 -11.54 36.38 22.19
N VAL A 391 -11.07 35.17 22.56
CA VAL A 391 -11.95 34.05 22.88
C VAL A 391 -12.80 34.36 24.12
N SER A 392 -12.18 34.91 25.17
CA SER A 392 -12.89 35.24 26.42
C SER A 392 -14.04 36.25 26.20
N ASP A 393 -13.86 37.17 25.25
CA ASP A 393 -14.83 38.20 24.86
C ASP A 393 -15.98 37.67 23.99
N GLY A 394 -15.92 36.41 23.54
CA GLY A 394 -16.98 35.74 22.77
C GLY A 394 -16.56 35.23 21.41
N GLY A 395 -15.29 35.41 21.01
CA GLY A 395 -14.77 34.92 19.74
C GLY A 395 -14.70 33.39 19.66
N THR A 396 -14.82 32.87 18.45
CA THR A 396 -14.53 31.45 18.16
C THR A 396 -13.09 31.28 17.69
N LEU A 397 -12.36 30.32 18.24
CA LEU A 397 -11.02 29.95 17.78
C LEU A 397 -11.06 28.53 17.20
N LEU A 398 -10.71 28.40 15.92
CA LEU A 398 -10.52 27.10 15.29
C LEU A 398 -9.02 26.81 15.17
N LEU A 399 -8.61 25.67 15.72
CA LEU A 399 -7.24 25.16 15.67
C LEU A 399 -7.24 23.90 14.81
N PHE A 400 -6.56 23.94 13.67
CA PHE A 400 -6.32 22.77 12.84
C PHE A 400 -4.85 22.38 12.93
N TYR A 401 -4.58 21.11 13.22
CA TYR A 401 -3.24 20.53 13.21
C TYR A 401 -3.23 19.35 12.27
N ASP A 402 -2.26 19.32 11.37
CA ASP A 402 -2.09 18.19 10.47
C ASP A 402 -0.62 17.74 10.45
N PRO A 403 -0.31 16.50 10.89
CA PRO A 403 1.02 15.93 10.86
C PRO A 403 1.70 15.92 9.49
N ALA A 404 0.95 15.97 8.38
CA ALA A 404 1.52 16.02 7.04
C ALA A 404 1.97 17.45 6.65
N TYR A 405 1.44 18.48 7.32
CA TYR A 405 1.70 19.89 7.00
C TYR A 405 2.58 20.61 8.03
N GLU A 406 2.48 20.27 9.31
CA GLU A 406 3.31 20.90 10.34
C GLU A 406 4.73 20.31 10.34
N TYR A 407 5.59 20.97 9.58
CA TYR A 407 7.03 20.77 9.62
C TYR A 407 7.56 21.02 11.03
N VAL A 408 8.03 19.97 11.71
CA VAL A 408 8.85 20.11 12.92
C VAL A 408 10.31 19.99 12.51
N GLU A 409 10.97 21.13 12.33
CA GLU A 409 12.42 21.16 12.31
C GLU A 409 12.92 20.76 13.70
N ILE A 410 13.75 19.72 13.78
CA ILE A 410 14.32 19.18 15.01
C ILE A 410 15.42 20.15 15.47
N PRO A 411 15.05 21.31 16.05
CA PRO A 411 15.31 21.47 17.48
C PRO A 411 14.19 22.18 18.27
N GLU A 412 13.04 22.51 17.68
CA GLU A 412 12.04 23.33 18.39
C GLU A 412 11.18 22.51 19.37
N LEU A 413 11.41 22.75 20.67
CA LEU A 413 10.89 21.97 21.79
C LEU A 413 9.36 22.05 21.99
N PHE A 414 8.65 22.89 21.24
CA PHE A 414 7.20 23.01 21.26
C PHE A 414 6.71 23.22 19.83
N GLY A 415 5.87 22.31 19.30
CA GLY A 415 5.24 22.50 17.98
C GLY A 415 4.54 23.86 17.95
N PRO A 416 4.71 24.69 16.91
CA PRO A 416 4.15 26.04 16.84
C PRO A 416 2.70 26.15 17.30
N ILE A 417 1.82 25.22 16.95
CA ILE A 417 0.41 25.27 17.38
C ILE A 417 0.24 25.12 18.89
N ASN A 418 1.14 24.38 19.54
CA ASN A 418 1.12 24.14 20.99
C ASN A 418 1.61 25.34 21.81
N SER A 419 2.30 26.31 21.18
CA SER A 419 2.57 27.61 21.82
C SER A 419 1.28 28.38 22.15
N LEU A 420 0.21 28.15 21.37
CA LEU A 420 -1.11 28.76 21.56
C LEU A 420 -2.10 27.82 22.27
N SER A 421 -2.20 26.56 21.82
CA SER A 421 -3.26 25.64 22.26
C SER A 421 -3.18 25.28 23.76
N THR A 422 -1.98 25.29 24.35
CA THR A 422 -1.74 24.95 25.76
C THR A 422 -2.40 25.92 26.72
N GLY A 423 -2.52 27.20 26.35
CA GLY A 423 -3.28 28.20 27.11
C GLY A 423 -4.75 27.80 27.32
N PHE A 424 -5.32 27.05 26.39
CA PHE A 424 -6.69 26.53 26.47
C PHE A 424 -6.78 25.11 27.09
N GLY A 425 -5.67 24.58 27.59
CA GLY A 425 -5.58 23.22 28.13
C GLY A 425 -5.73 22.13 27.07
N LEU A 426 -5.27 22.41 25.85
CA LEU A 426 -5.18 21.49 24.74
C LEU A 426 -3.70 21.30 24.37
N SER A 427 -3.34 20.14 23.84
CA SER A 427 -2.03 19.93 23.23
C SER A 427 -2.11 18.88 22.14
N PHE A 428 -1.61 19.20 20.96
CA PHE A 428 -1.53 18.27 19.83
C PHE A 428 -0.33 17.34 20.03
N ALA A 429 -0.59 16.05 19.98
CA ALA A 429 0.44 15.02 20.05
C ALA A 429 1.30 15.05 18.79
N LYS A 430 2.57 14.68 18.95
CA LYS A 430 3.46 14.45 17.81
C LYS A 430 3.10 13.14 17.11
N GLY A 431 3.45 13.06 15.83
CA GLY A 431 3.18 11.91 14.98
C GLY A 431 1.73 11.86 14.52
N TYR A 432 1.34 10.71 13.95
CA TYR A 432 0.03 10.52 13.34
C TYR A 432 -0.67 9.28 13.89
N LEU A 433 -1.97 9.22 13.64
CA LEU A 433 -2.82 8.09 13.97
C LEU A 433 -2.96 7.18 12.76
N TYR A 434 -3.02 5.88 13.00
CA TYR A 434 -3.28 4.91 11.95
C TYR A 434 -4.09 3.72 12.46
N ASN A 435 -4.81 3.06 11.57
CA ASN A 435 -5.60 1.87 11.86
C ASN A 435 -5.48 0.87 10.71
N GLU A 436 -4.97 -0.32 10.97
CA GLU A 436 -4.78 -1.34 9.93
C GLU A 436 -6.05 -2.14 9.62
N LEU A 437 -7.07 -2.07 10.48
CA LEU A 437 -8.31 -2.87 10.38
C LEU A 437 -9.51 -2.02 9.94
N GLU A 438 -9.68 -0.84 10.55
CA GLU A 438 -10.80 0.06 10.33
C GLU A 438 -10.27 1.38 9.74
N ASN A 439 -10.00 1.36 8.44
CA ASN A 439 -9.54 2.53 7.69
C ASN A 439 -10.29 2.70 6.37
N TYR A 440 -10.28 3.93 5.86
CA TYR A 440 -10.83 4.26 4.56
C TYR A 440 -9.79 4.01 3.46
N GLY A 441 -9.70 2.76 3.02
CA GLY A 441 -8.84 2.30 1.92
C GLY A 441 -7.32 2.34 2.19
N PHE A 442 -6.88 3.13 3.17
CA PHE A 442 -5.49 3.35 3.49
C PHE A 442 -5.29 3.52 5.00
N TYR A 443 -4.29 2.87 5.58
CA TYR A 443 -4.15 2.72 7.04
C TYR A 443 -4.06 4.04 7.84
N ARG A 444 -3.63 5.16 7.25
CA ARG A 444 -3.65 6.49 7.91
C ARG A 444 -5.01 7.18 7.90
N ASN A 445 -5.91 6.75 7.00
CA ASN A 445 -7.24 7.31 6.87
C ASN A 445 -8.15 6.69 7.94
N VAL A 446 -8.18 7.30 9.11
CA VAL A 446 -8.83 6.76 10.30
C VAL A 446 -10.30 7.15 10.37
N TYR A 447 -11.15 6.17 10.69
CA TYR A 447 -12.56 6.43 10.99
C TYR A 447 -12.74 7.02 12.39
N VAL A 448 -13.63 8.00 12.49
CA VAL A 448 -14.08 8.62 13.75
C VAL A 448 -15.57 8.34 13.88
N ARG A 449 -15.96 7.58 14.90
CA ARG A 449 -17.36 7.12 15.09
C ARG A 449 -17.86 7.24 16.53
N ALA A 450 -16.99 7.67 17.43
CA ALA A 450 -17.37 7.96 18.81
C ALA A 450 -17.50 9.48 18.96
N PHE A 451 -18.71 9.95 19.27
CA PHE A 451 -19.01 11.37 19.41
C PHE A 451 -19.68 11.67 20.75
N ALA A 452 -19.28 12.76 21.38
CA ALA A 452 -20.05 13.39 22.43
C ALA A 452 -21.09 14.30 21.78
N ASN A 453 -22.19 14.57 22.49
CA ASN A 453 -23.16 15.55 22.02
C ASN A 453 -22.56 16.97 22.13
N SER A 454 -22.32 17.63 21.01
CA SER A 454 -21.81 19.00 20.95
C SER A 454 -22.29 19.71 19.68
N PRO A 455 -22.25 21.06 19.62
CA PRO A 455 -22.63 21.80 18.41
C PRO A 455 -21.82 21.42 17.17
N VAL A 456 -20.59 20.92 17.35
CA VAL A 456 -19.69 20.52 16.25
C VAL A 456 -19.97 19.09 15.77
N THR A 457 -20.44 18.22 16.67
CA THR A 457 -20.58 16.77 16.43
C THR A 457 -22.03 16.31 16.32
N GLN A 458 -22.99 17.24 16.32
CA GLN A 458 -24.40 16.93 16.13
C GLN A 458 -24.67 16.30 14.76
N ASN A 459 -25.53 15.29 14.73
CA ASN A 459 -25.94 14.59 13.51
C ASN A 459 -24.77 14.03 12.68
N LEU A 460 -23.69 13.59 13.34
CA LEU A 460 -22.61 12.84 12.72
C LEU A 460 -22.71 11.37 13.11
N GLU A 461 -22.61 10.48 12.13
CA GLU A 461 -22.53 9.03 12.30
C GLU A 461 -21.09 8.53 12.11
N SER A 462 -20.36 9.11 11.15
CA SER A 462 -19.02 8.64 10.77
C SER A 462 -18.24 9.76 10.08
N LEU A 463 -16.96 9.91 10.42
CA LEU A 463 -16.01 10.78 9.70
C LEU A 463 -14.79 9.98 9.28
N VAL A 464 -14.06 10.51 8.29
CA VAL A 464 -12.72 10.03 7.93
C VAL A 464 -11.74 11.19 8.01
N PHE A 465 -10.68 11.02 8.78
CA PHE A 465 -9.52 11.91 8.81
C PHE A 465 -8.34 11.22 8.12
N PHE A 466 -7.60 11.93 7.28
CA PHE A 466 -6.66 11.33 6.32
C PHE A 466 -5.22 11.27 6.86
N THR A 467 -4.84 12.24 7.68
CA THR A 467 -3.65 12.18 8.54
C THR A 467 -4.00 12.79 9.89
N ALA A 468 -4.70 12.03 10.73
CA ALA A 468 -5.10 12.55 12.04
C ALA A 468 -3.96 12.53 13.07
N ALA A 469 -3.99 13.48 14.00
CA ALA A 469 -3.20 13.50 15.22
C ALA A 469 -4.09 13.33 16.44
N HIS A 470 -3.49 12.87 17.54
CA HIS A 470 -4.17 12.88 18.83
C HIS A 470 -4.13 14.28 19.47
N ILE A 471 -5.24 14.70 20.08
CA ILE A 471 -5.33 15.90 20.91
C ILE A 471 -5.41 15.49 22.38
N TYR A 472 -4.37 15.82 23.15
CA TYR A 472 -4.44 15.75 24.60
C TYR A 472 -5.38 16.83 25.13
N SER A 473 -6.48 16.40 25.73
CA SER A 473 -7.46 17.28 26.34
C SER A 473 -8.06 16.61 27.58
N LEU A 474 -7.94 17.25 28.75
CA LEU A 474 -8.48 16.71 29.99
C LEU A 474 -10.02 16.80 29.98
N ASN A 475 -10.69 15.71 29.60
CA ASN A 475 -12.16 15.59 29.49
C ASN A 475 -12.82 16.63 28.55
N LYS A 476 -12.09 17.11 27.53
CA LYS A 476 -12.61 18.08 26.55
C LYS A 476 -12.75 17.53 25.13
N GLY A 477 -12.47 16.23 24.94
CA GLY A 477 -12.70 15.57 23.66
C GLY A 477 -14.19 15.49 23.34
N VAL A 478 -14.53 15.69 22.07
CA VAL A 478 -15.90 15.54 21.54
C VAL A 478 -16.00 14.53 20.41
N ALA A 479 -14.88 14.14 19.80
CA ALA A 479 -14.81 13.01 18.87
C ALA A 479 -13.54 12.20 19.07
N TRP A 480 -13.65 10.88 18.94
CA TRP A 480 -12.54 9.95 19.11
C TRP A 480 -12.45 8.91 17.99
N ALA A 481 -11.22 8.60 17.59
CA ALA A 481 -10.92 7.48 16.72
C ALA A 481 -11.23 6.14 17.42
N SER A 482 -11.46 5.08 16.64
CA SER A 482 -11.78 3.75 17.19
C SER A 482 -10.67 3.20 18.11
N ASN A 483 -11.03 2.35 19.08
CA ASN A 483 -10.12 1.83 20.11
C ASN A 483 -8.92 1.02 19.55
N ASN A 484 -9.00 0.53 18.32
CA ASN A 484 -7.94 -0.19 17.62
C ASN A 484 -7.06 0.74 16.76
N THR A 485 -7.28 2.06 16.81
CA THR A 485 -6.40 3.06 16.22
C THR A 485 -5.13 3.18 17.05
N TYR A 486 -3.99 3.27 16.38
CA TYR A 486 -2.66 3.38 16.96
C TYR A 486 -2.13 4.81 16.82
N SER A 487 -1.32 5.24 17.79
CA SER A 487 -0.41 6.38 17.63
C SER A 487 0.93 5.89 17.08
N SER A 488 1.48 6.59 16.07
CA SER A 488 2.80 6.29 15.50
C SER A 488 3.94 6.44 16.51
N GLU A 489 3.83 7.38 17.44
CA GLU A 489 4.85 7.63 18.46
C GLU A 489 4.74 6.65 19.64
N ALA A 490 3.52 6.34 20.07
CA ALA A 490 3.30 5.46 21.22
C ALA A 490 3.29 3.97 20.84
N GLU A 491 3.13 3.65 19.55
CA GLU A 491 2.92 2.29 19.02
C GLU A 491 1.88 1.48 19.81
N ARG A 492 0.83 2.16 20.26
CA ARG A 492 -0.19 1.58 21.15
C ARG A 492 -1.59 1.84 20.61
N PRO A 493 -2.50 0.83 20.65
CA PRO A 493 -3.90 1.06 20.34
C PRO A 493 -4.58 1.83 21.47
N GLY A 494 -5.49 2.72 21.14
CA GLY A 494 -6.20 3.52 22.13
C GLY A 494 -7.37 4.30 21.56
N ASN A 495 -8.14 4.88 22.48
CA ASN A 495 -9.21 5.81 22.15
C ASN A 495 -8.63 7.22 22.02
N TYR A 496 -8.17 7.60 20.84
CA TYR A 496 -7.50 8.87 20.62
C TYR A 496 -8.51 9.97 20.28
N THR A 497 -8.55 11.02 21.09
CA THR A 497 -9.30 12.24 20.77
C THR A 497 -8.72 12.89 19.52
N VAL A 498 -9.59 13.19 18.56
CA VAL A 498 -9.25 13.83 17.27
C VAL A 498 -9.98 15.15 17.07
N ILE A 499 -11.07 15.38 17.82
CA ILE A 499 -11.73 16.68 17.93
C ILE A 499 -11.92 17.00 19.42
N ALA A 500 -11.52 18.20 19.83
CA ALA A 500 -11.74 18.72 21.18
C ALA A 500 -12.46 20.06 21.15
N LEU A 501 -13.33 20.31 22.13
CA LEU A 501 -14.09 21.55 22.26
C LEU A 501 -13.95 22.11 23.68
N VAL A 502 -13.61 23.40 23.78
CA VAL A 502 -13.38 24.10 25.04
C VAL A 502 -14.14 25.40 25.05
N ASN A 503 -14.92 25.66 26.10
CA ASN A 503 -15.50 26.98 26.33
C ASN A 503 -14.61 27.80 27.26
N ARG A 504 -14.32 29.06 26.90
CA ARG A 504 -13.56 30.00 27.74
C ARG A 504 -14.24 31.36 27.74
N GLY A 505 -14.69 31.81 28.91
CA GLY A 505 -15.52 33.00 29.01
C GLY A 505 -16.83 32.82 28.24
N LYS A 506 -17.07 33.67 27.24
CA LYS A 506 -18.23 33.57 26.33
C LYS A 506 -17.91 32.90 25.00
N GLY A 507 -16.65 32.64 24.70
CA GLY A 507 -16.23 32.08 23.42
C GLY A 507 -15.92 30.59 23.48
N THR A 508 -15.58 30.06 22.32
CA THR A 508 -15.41 28.63 22.06
C THR A 508 -14.11 28.39 21.31
N VAL A 509 -13.36 27.37 21.72
CA VAL A 509 -12.20 26.85 21.00
C VAL A 509 -12.55 25.45 20.50
N VAL A 510 -12.36 25.20 19.21
CA VAL A 510 -12.51 23.88 18.60
C VAL A 510 -11.19 23.49 17.97
N ALA A 511 -10.67 22.33 18.34
CA ALA A 511 -9.40 21.81 17.88
C ALA A 511 -9.60 20.52 17.09
N PHE A 512 -8.95 20.43 15.94
CA PHE A 512 -9.00 19.30 15.00
C PHE A 512 -7.59 18.76 14.77
N GLY A 513 -7.44 17.45 14.90
CA GLY A 513 -6.18 16.75 14.63
C GLY A 513 -5.95 16.44 13.15
N ASP A 514 -6.78 16.96 12.24
CA ASP A 514 -6.65 16.81 10.80
C ASP A 514 -7.18 18.10 10.16
N GLN A 515 -6.61 18.49 9.01
CA GLN A 515 -7.15 19.61 8.22
C GLN A 515 -7.53 19.19 6.80
N THR A 516 -7.00 18.06 6.32
CA THR A 516 -7.26 17.50 4.99
C THR A 516 -8.75 17.28 4.71
N PHE A 517 -9.57 16.97 5.72
CA PHE A 517 -11.03 16.83 5.55
C PHE A 517 -11.75 18.09 5.02
N LEU A 518 -11.13 19.27 5.07
CA LEU A 518 -11.70 20.52 4.55
C LEU A 518 -11.63 20.61 3.01
N GLU A 519 -10.74 19.83 2.39
CA GLU A 519 -10.40 19.94 0.98
C GLU A 519 -11.24 19.01 0.10
N GLU A 520 -11.45 19.36 -1.17
CA GLU A 520 -12.02 18.43 -2.14
C GLU A 520 -10.96 17.40 -2.60
N PRO A 521 -11.30 16.11 -2.73
CA PRO A 521 -12.63 15.51 -2.54
C PRO A 521 -12.93 15.02 -1.11
N PHE A 522 -12.00 15.18 -0.17
CA PHE A 522 -12.04 14.62 1.18
C PHE A 522 -13.21 15.14 2.03
N CYS A 523 -13.68 16.35 1.76
CA CYS A 523 -14.86 16.93 2.40
C CYS A 523 -16.16 16.17 2.11
N TYR A 524 -16.22 15.37 1.04
CA TYR A 524 -17.41 14.58 0.70
C TYR A 524 -17.35 13.12 1.17
N VAL A 525 -16.32 12.75 1.93
CA VAL A 525 -16.17 11.39 2.48
C VAL A 525 -16.92 11.29 3.82
N GLU A 526 -17.78 10.28 3.94
CA GLU A 526 -18.70 10.10 5.08
C GLU A 526 -19.42 11.43 5.44
N ASP A 527 -19.50 11.81 6.72
CA ASP A 527 -20.16 13.04 7.18
C ASP A 527 -19.22 14.27 7.24
N ASN A 528 -18.05 14.24 6.60
CA ASN A 528 -17.09 15.36 6.66
C ASN A 528 -17.72 16.70 6.23
N GLN A 529 -18.58 16.69 5.20
CA GLN A 529 -19.28 17.89 4.75
C GLN A 529 -20.23 18.41 5.83
N ARG A 530 -20.93 17.51 6.54
CA ARG A 530 -21.81 17.89 7.64
C ARG A 530 -21.02 18.49 8.81
N LEU A 531 -19.81 17.98 9.08
CA LEU A 531 -18.92 18.59 10.07
C LEU A 531 -18.54 20.03 9.69
N ILE A 532 -18.23 20.30 8.41
CA ILE A 532 -17.97 21.66 7.91
C ILE A 532 -19.19 22.56 8.12
N LEU A 533 -20.39 22.06 7.82
CA LEU A 533 -21.63 22.81 8.06
C LEU A 533 -21.84 23.09 9.56
N ASN A 534 -21.61 22.12 10.45
CA ASN A 534 -21.68 22.34 11.89
C ASN A 534 -20.69 23.44 12.34
N LEU A 535 -19.49 23.50 11.77
CA LEU A 535 -18.53 24.59 12.01
C LEU A 535 -19.08 25.95 11.57
N VAL A 536 -19.71 26.03 10.40
CA VAL A 536 -20.37 27.26 9.92
C VAL A 536 -21.45 27.73 10.90
N SER A 537 -22.22 26.80 11.45
CA SER A 537 -23.20 27.09 12.51
C SER A 537 -22.53 27.68 13.76
N VAL A 538 -21.43 27.08 14.22
CA VAL A 538 -20.67 27.55 15.39
C VAL A 538 -20.10 28.95 15.15
N ILE A 539 -19.51 29.19 13.98
CA ILE A 539 -18.93 30.50 13.61
C ILE A 539 -19.99 31.59 13.54
N THR A 540 -21.13 31.30 12.90
CA THR A 540 -22.16 32.32 12.64
C THR A 540 -23.18 32.46 13.77
N GLY A 541 -23.25 31.51 14.70
CA GLY A 541 -24.32 31.42 15.70
C GLY A 541 -25.72 31.28 15.10
N VAL A 542 -25.80 30.99 13.80
CA VAL A 542 -27.06 30.68 13.11
C VAL A 542 -27.19 29.17 13.18
N GLU A 543 -28.22 28.70 13.90
CA GLU A 543 -28.62 27.31 13.77
C GLU A 543 -28.90 27.07 12.29
N LEU A 544 -28.15 26.14 11.71
CA LEU A 544 -28.55 25.55 10.46
C LEU A 544 -29.92 24.94 10.76
N THR A 545 -30.97 25.59 10.27
CA THR A 545 -32.15 24.81 9.90
C THR A 545 -31.59 23.69 9.05
N ASP A 546 -31.95 22.45 9.35
CA ASP A 546 -31.91 21.42 8.32
C ASP A 546 -32.82 21.94 7.21
N SER A 547 -32.26 22.76 6.32
CA SER A 547 -32.86 23.12 5.04
C SER A 547 -33.13 21.85 4.23
N LYS A 548 -32.53 20.73 4.63
CA LYS A 548 -32.92 19.35 4.29
C LYS A 548 -34.27 18.86 4.84
N LYS A 549 -35.14 19.71 5.39
CA LYS A 549 -36.57 19.38 5.59
C LYS A 549 -37.58 20.32 4.93
N THR A 550 -37.14 21.34 4.19
CA THR A 550 -38.08 22.16 3.42
C THR A 550 -37.54 22.74 2.10
N GLU A 551 -36.33 22.36 1.69
CA GLU A 551 -35.88 22.36 0.30
C GLU A 551 -35.27 20.99 -0.04
N GLU A 552 -36.08 19.93 0.10
CA GLU A 552 -36.00 18.85 -0.88
C GLU A 552 -36.54 19.41 -2.21
N GLY A 553 -35.68 20.12 -2.93
CA GLY A 553 -35.45 19.67 -4.29
C GLY A 553 -34.64 18.39 -4.15
N GLY A 554 -35.30 17.31 -3.70
CA GLY A 554 -34.65 16.03 -3.56
C GLY A 554 -34.00 15.74 -4.89
N ILE A 555 -32.73 15.33 -4.88
CA ILE A 555 -32.46 14.21 -5.75
C ILE A 555 -33.32 13.12 -5.10
N GLU A 556 -34.58 13.01 -5.54
CA GLU A 556 -35.35 11.80 -5.32
C GLU A 556 -34.35 10.71 -5.66
N GLU A 557 -34.02 9.83 -4.71
CA GLU A 557 -33.29 8.62 -5.08
C GLU A 557 -34.06 8.08 -6.28
N GLU A 558 -33.41 8.11 -7.43
CA GLU A 558 -34.06 7.88 -8.71
C GLU A 558 -33.23 6.90 -9.51
N VAL A 559 -33.92 5.91 -10.06
CA VAL A 559 -33.34 5.07 -11.09
C VAL A 559 -33.91 5.55 -12.42
N VAL A 560 -33.06 6.19 -13.21
CA VAL A 560 -33.40 6.57 -14.60
C VAL A 560 -33.44 5.33 -15.50
N ARG A 561 -34.06 5.48 -16.67
CA ARG A 561 -34.18 4.41 -17.67
C ARG A 561 -32.78 3.86 -18.02
N PRO A 562 -32.56 2.53 -17.92
CA PRO A 562 -31.25 1.96 -18.19
C PRO A 562 -30.91 1.98 -19.68
N ASP A 563 -29.67 2.32 -20.02
CA ASP A 563 -29.15 2.21 -21.38
C ASP A 563 -28.67 0.77 -21.65
N ILE A 564 -29.51 0.01 -22.37
CA ILE A 564 -29.31 -1.39 -22.72
C ILE A 564 -29.31 -1.51 -24.26
N PRO A 565 -28.16 -1.33 -24.93
CA PRO A 565 -28.08 -1.33 -26.38
C PRO A 565 -28.41 -2.71 -26.98
N VAL A 566 -28.86 -2.73 -28.24
CA VAL A 566 -29.08 -3.95 -29.03
C VAL A 566 -27.81 -4.82 -29.03
N GLY A 567 -27.98 -6.13 -28.88
CA GLY A 567 -26.90 -7.09 -28.71
C GLY A 567 -26.40 -7.25 -27.27
N THR A 568 -27.03 -6.58 -26.29
CA THR A 568 -26.74 -6.83 -24.87
C THR A 568 -27.20 -8.21 -24.46
N GLU A 569 -26.31 -8.96 -23.82
CA GLU A 569 -26.56 -10.27 -23.23
C GLU A 569 -26.44 -10.18 -21.70
N LYS A 570 -27.43 -10.71 -20.98
CA LYS A 570 -27.40 -10.85 -19.52
C LYS A 570 -27.61 -12.31 -19.16
N ASN A 571 -26.76 -12.82 -18.28
CA ASN A 571 -26.90 -14.17 -17.74
C ASN A 571 -27.39 -14.05 -16.29
N TYR A 572 -28.40 -14.83 -15.93
CA TYR A 572 -28.96 -14.89 -14.59
C TYR A 572 -28.89 -16.29 -14.02
N THR A 573 -28.79 -16.37 -12.70
CA THR A 573 -29.05 -17.58 -11.92
C THR A 573 -30.52 -17.56 -11.53
N GLU A 574 -31.31 -18.55 -11.96
CA GLU A 574 -32.74 -18.70 -11.61
C GLU A 574 -32.88 -19.88 -10.66
N GLN A 575 -33.50 -19.65 -9.51
CA GLN A 575 -33.84 -20.68 -8.54
C GLN A 575 -35.36 -20.81 -8.44
N ILE A 576 -35.91 -21.97 -8.82
CA ILE A 576 -37.34 -22.28 -8.71
C ILE A 576 -37.50 -23.42 -7.71
N ASP A 577 -38.22 -23.17 -6.61
CA ASP A 577 -38.48 -24.13 -5.53
C ASP A 577 -37.22 -24.90 -5.06
N GLY A 578 -36.07 -24.22 -5.08
CA GLY A 578 -34.77 -24.77 -4.66
C GLY A 578 -33.88 -25.29 -5.79
N ASN A 579 -34.38 -25.48 -7.01
CA ASN A 579 -33.60 -25.95 -8.16
C ASN A 579 -32.99 -24.77 -8.93
N GLU A 580 -31.67 -24.80 -9.13
CA GLU A 580 -30.92 -23.74 -9.82
C GLU A 580 -30.76 -24.03 -11.32
N SER A 581 -30.95 -23.02 -12.17
CA SER A 581 -30.69 -23.07 -13.60
C SER A 581 -30.15 -21.74 -14.14
N LEU A 582 -29.55 -21.78 -15.33
CA LEU A 582 -29.06 -20.59 -16.02
C LEU A 582 -30.14 -20.03 -16.95
N VAL A 583 -30.38 -18.73 -16.87
CA VAL A 583 -31.27 -18.01 -17.79
C VAL A 583 -30.45 -17.00 -18.59
N ARG A 584 -30.63 -17.00 -19.91
CA ARG A 584 -29.99 -16.02 -20.79
C ARG A 584 -31.03 -15.05 -21.31
N TRP A 585 -30.75 -13.77 -21.17
CA TRP A 585 -31.56 -12.68 -21.67
C TRP A 585 -30.78 -11.96 -22.76
N PHE A 586 -31.40 -11.70 -23.90
CA PHE A 586 -30.75 -11.09 -25.04
C PHE A 586 -31.62 -10.00 -25.67
N LYS A 587 -31.07 -8.80 -25.85
CA LYS A 587 -31.73 -7.70 -26.58
C LYS A 587 -31.53 -7.90 -28.08
N VAL A 588 -32.50 -8.53 -28.75
CA VAL A 588 -32.43 -8.87 -30.19
C VAL A 588 -32.57 -7.61 -31.05
N SER A 589 -33.52 -6.74 -30.72
CA SER A 589 -33.73 -5.43 -31.35
C SER A 589 -34.40 -4.47 -30.35
N ASP A 590 -34.64 -3.22 -30.75
CA ASP A 590 -35.39 -2.29 -29.91
C ASP A 590 -36.80 -2.81 -29.58
N ALA A 591 -37.41 -3.58 -30.49
CA ALA A 591 -38.75 -4.15 -30.37
C ALA A 591 -38.78 -5.62 -29.91
N GLU A 592 -37.63 -6.28 -29.69
CA GLU A 592 -37.59 -7.71 -29.37
C GLU A 592 -36.56 -8.07 -28.29
N ILE A 593 -36.99 -8.84 -27.30
CA ILE A 593 -36.14 -9.48 -26.28
C ILE A 593 -36.35 -10.99 -26.37
N ARG A 594 -35.26 -11.75 -26.33
CA ARG A 594 -35.28 -13.21 -26.24
C ARG A 594 -34.76 -13.67 -24.88
N VAL A 595 -35.51 -14.56 -24.23
CA VAL A 595 -35.13 -15.18 -22.95
C VAL A 595 -35.04 -16.70 -23.14
N GLU A 596 -33.88 -17.27 -22.87
CA GLU A 596 -33.59 -18.70 -23.01
C GLU A 596 -33.43 -19.33 -21.61
N ARG A 597 -34.28 -20.32 -21.32
CA ARG A 597 -34.21 -21.23 -20.17
C ARG A 597 -33.85 -22.64 -20.66
N PRO A 598 -33.43 -23.57 -19.79
CA PRO A 598 -32.99 -24.91 -20.22
C PRO A 598 -33.97 -25.66 -21.14
N ASN A 599 -35.29 -25.47 -20.94
CA ASN A 599 -36.34 -26.20 -21.66
C ASN A 599 -37.34 -25.28 -22.38
N GLN A 600 -37.07 -23.97 -22.45
CA GLN A 600 -38.03 -22.98 -22.94
C GLN A 600 -37.31 -21.76 -23.51
N THR A 601 -37.78 -21.26 -24.65
CA THR A 601 -37.36 -19.98 -25.21
C THR A 601 -38.57 -19.09 -25.38
N THR A 602 -38.51 -17.89 -24.80
CA THR A 602 -39.58 -16.89 -24.86
C THR A 602 -39.11 -15.67 -25.62
N HIS A 603 -39.90 -15.23 -26.60
CA HIS A 603 -39.71 -13.97 -27.31
C HIS A 603 -40.74 -12.96 -26.81
N TYR A 604 -40.28 -11.77 -26.43
CA TYR A 604 -41.13 -10.66 -26.01
C TYR A 604 -41.04 -9.55 -27.06
N TYR A 605 -42.20 -9.09 -27.54
CA TYR A 605 -42.32 -8.06 -28.55
C TYR A 605 -42.89 -6.77 -27.95
N PHE A 606 -42.24 -5.66 -28.24
CA PHE A 606 -42.57 -4.35 -27.67
C PHE A 606 -43.06 -3.41 -28.76
N ASP A 607 -43.98 -2.51 -28.38
CA ASP A 607 -44.40 -1.42 -29.25
C ASP A 607 -43.33 -0.30 -29.28
N LYS A 608 -43.62 0.74 -30.08
CA LYS A 608 -42.74 1.91 -30.24
C LYS A 608 -42.53 2.73 -28.96
N ASP A 609 -43.44 2.59 -27.99
CA ASP A 609 -43.45 3.35 -26.74
C ASP A 609 -42.84 2.51 -25.58
N GLY A 610 -42.35 1.31 -25.87
CA GLY A 610 -41.68 0.40 -24.93
C GLY A 610 -42.63 -0.56 -24.19
N GLY A 611 -43.92 -0.51 -24.47
CA GLY A 611 -44.92 -1.39 -23.87
C GLY A 611 -44.87 -2.80 -24.45
N LEU A 612 -45.08 -3.83 -23.63
CA LEU A 612 -45.10 -5.22 -24.07
C LEU A 612 -46.41 -5.51 -24.84
N LEU A 613 -46.26 -5.70 -26.16
CA LEU A 613 -47.37 -5.94 -27.09
C LEU A 613 -47.78 -7.41 -27.12
N SER A 614 -46.80 -8.31 -27.23
CA SER A 614 -47.03 -9.76 -27.27
C SER A 614 -45.83 -10.55 -26.78
N TRP A 615 -46.05 -11.82 -26.48
CA TRP A 615 -44.97 -12.78 -26.27
C TRP A 615 -45.29 -14.12 -26.93
N GLU A 616 -44.23 -14.82 -27.35
CA GLU A 616 -44.29 -16.18 -27.90
C GLU A 616 -43.41 -17.10 -27.05
N SER A 617 -43.96 -18.23 -26.61
CA SER A 617 -43.21 -19.25 -25.85
C SER A 617 -43.78 -20.64 -26.12
N ASP A 618 -42.94 -21.58 -26.55
CA ASP A 618 -43.30 -23.01 -26.70
C ASP A 618 -44.62 -23.26 -27.48
N GLY A 619 -44.84 -22.51 -28.57
CA GLY A 619 -46.06 -22.63 -29.41
C GLY A 619 -47.32 -21.98 -28.83
N MET A 620 -47.18 -21.20 -27.75
CA MET A 620 -48.17 -20.26 -27.27
C MET A 620 -47.82 -18.85 -27.76
N GLU A 621 -48.82 -18.12 -28.25
CA GLU A 621 -48.69 -16.71 -28.61
C GLU A 621 -49.73 -15.90 -27.84
N CYS A 622 -49.29 -14.92 -27.06
CA CYS A 622 -50.16 -14.04 -26.30
C CYS A 622 -50.10 -12.63 -26.86
N LEU A 623 -51.23 -12.08 -27.28
CA LEU A 623 -51.37 -10.70 -27.76
C LEU A 623 -52.23 -9.90 -26.79
N TYR A 624 -51.66 -8.83 -26.23
CA TYR A 624 -52.38 -7.92 -25.36
C TYR A 624 -53.24 -6.93 -26.17
N ASP A 625 -54.50 -6.75 -25.78
CA ASP A 625 -55.41 -5.76 -26.38
C ASP A 625 -54.90 -4.32 -26.12
N THR A 626 -54.27 -4.11 -24.97
CA THR A 626 -53.52 -2.89 -24.64
C THR A 626 -52.11 -3.30 -24.16
N PRO A 627 -51.02 -2.85 -24.80
CA PRO A 627 -49.67 -3.23 -24.40
C PRO A 627 -49.43 -2.97 -22.91
N ILE A 628 -48.76 -3.90 -22.23
CA ILE A 628 -48.40 -3.72 -20.82
C ILE A 628 -47.38 -2.58 -20.75
N PRO A 629 -47.65 -1.50 -19.99
CA PRO A 629 -46.83 -0.30 -20.05
C PRO A 629 -45.41 -0.57 -19.56
N GLU A 630 -44.45 0.12 -20.16
CA GLU A 630 -43.08 0.16 -19.64
C GLU A 630 -43.06 0.78 -18.23
N LEU A 631 -42.03 0.43 -17.44
CA LEU A 631 -41.74 1.09 -16.18
C LEU A 631 -41.70 2.61 -16.36
N PRO A 632 -42.40 3.39 -15.52
CA PRO A 632 -42.50 4.83 -15.68
C PRO A 632 -41.23 5.51 -15.15
N PHE A 633 -40.12 5.37 -15.87
CA PHE A 633 -38.85 6.01 -15.52
C PHE A 633 -38.97 7.56 -15.51
N PRO A 634 -38.23 8.28 -14.64
CA PRO A 634 -37.38 7.74 -13.58
C PRO A 634 -38.22 7.10 -12.46
N LEU A 635 -37.70 6.03 -11.85
CA LEU A 635 -38.32 5.35 -10.71
C LEU A 635 -37.93 6.09 -9.43
N THR A 636 -38.91 6.64 -8.73
CA THR A 636 -38.70 7.46 -7.52
C THR A 636 -39.52 6.89 -6.37
N LYS A 637 -39.08 7.08 -5.12
CA LYS A 637 -39.69 6.43 -3.95
C LYS A 637 -41.19 6.73 -3.86
N GLY A 638 -42.01 5.69 -3.70
CA GLY A 638 -43.47 5.81 -3.58
C GLY A 638 -44.21 5.96 -4.91
N LYS A 639 -43.51 6.08 -6.04
CA LYS A 639 -44.13 6.10 -7.38
C LYS A 639 -44.93 4.81 -7.59
N ARG A 640 -46.19 4.97 -8.00
CA ARG A 640 -47.17 3.90 -8.16
C ARG A 640 -47.85 3.98 -9.51
N TRP A 641 -48.02 2.83 -10.16
CA TRP A 641 -48.82 2.71 -11.38
C TRP A 641 -49.66 1.44 -11.32
N THR A 642 -50.74 1.46 -12.08
CA THR A 642 -51.67 0.36 -12.22
C THR A 642 -52.04 0.21 -13.68
N TYR A 643 -52.19 -1.01 -14.15
CA TYR A 643 -52.70 -1.28 -15.49
C TYR A 643 -53.59 -2.50 -15.47
N GLU A 644 -54.44 -2.54 -16.48
CA GLU A 644 -55.31 -3.67 -16.76
C GLU A 644 -55.33 -3.86 -18.27
N SER A 645 -55.12 -5.11 -18.70
CA SER A 645 -55.12 -5.46 -20.11
C SER A 645 -55.82 -6.80 -20.32
N SER A 646 -56.80 -6.80 -21.22
CA SER A 646 -57.31 -8.05 -21.78
C SER A 646 -56.32 -8.57 -22.81
N TYR A 647 -56.24 -9.88 -22.99
CA TYR A 647 -55.37 -10.49 -23.98
C TYR A 647 -56.00 -11.70 -24.66
N THR A 648 -55.44 -12.04 -25.82
CA THR A 648 -55.77 -13.26 -26.56
C THR A 648 -54.56 -14.19 -26.52
N LEU A 649 -54.73 -15.37 -25.93
CA LEU A 649 -53.74 -16.43 -25.94
C LEU A 649 -54.11 -17.45 -27.02
N ASP A 650 -53.30 -17.57 -28.07
CA ASP A 650 -53.36 -18.69 -29.00
C ASP A 650 -52.51 -19.84 -28.45
N TRP A 651 -53.14 -20.99 -28.27
CA TRP A 651 -52.46 -22.21 -27.88
C TRP A 651 -53.06 -23.40 -28.61
N ASN A 652 -52.23 -24.14 -29.35
CA ASN A 652 -52.65 -25.28 -30.18
C ASN A 652 -53.76 -24.95 -31.19
N GLY A 653 -53.77 -23.73 -31.75
CA GLY A 653 -54.75 -23.27 -32.74
C GLY A 653 -56.12 -22.93 -32.16
N LYS A 654 -56.23 -22.80 -30.83
CA LYS A 654 -57.41 -22.30 -30.13
C LYS A 654 -57.06 -20.99 -29.45
N GLN A 655 -58.00 -20.04 -29.50
CA GLN A 655 -57.87 -18.75 -28.85
C GLN A 655 -58.61 -18.73 -27.52
N TYR A 656 -57.90 -18.31 -26.48
CA TYR A 656 -58.41 -18.12 -25.13
C TYR A 656 -58.34 -16.64 -24.78
N LYS A 657 -59.33 -16.17 -24.02
CA LYS A 657 -59.38 -14.78 -23.57
C LYS A 657 -58.98 -14.72 -22.11
N GLY A 658 -58.03 -13.85 -21.81
CA GLY A 658 -57.59 -13.56 -20.46
C GLY A 658 -57.59 -12.08 -20.14
N LYS A 659 -57.35 -11.77 -18.87
CA LYS A 659 -57.30 -10.41 -18.34
C LYS A 659 -56.29 -10.36 -17.21
N ILE A 660 -55.29 -9.50 -17.36
CA ILE A 660 -54.30 -9.20 -16.33
C ILE A 660 -54.59 -7.82 -15.73
N SER A 661 -54.56 -7.74 -14.40
CA SER A 661 -54.66 -6.48 -13.65
C SER A 661 -53.52 -6.44 -12.64
N ALA A 662 -52.71 -5.37 -12.66
CA ALA A 662 -51.55 -5.25 -11.79
C ALA A 662 -51.40 -3.87 -11.19
N GLN A 663 -50.73 -3.83 -10.04
CA GLN A 663 -50.31 -2.63 -9.34
C GLN A 663 -48.85 -2.78 -8.93
N GLU A 664 -48.09 -1.72 -9.13
CA GLU A 664 -46.67 -1.67 -8.82
C GLU A 664 -46.33 -0.42 -8.02
N VAL A 665 -45.36 -0.53 -7.11
CA VAL A 665 -44.90 0.59 -6.27
C VAL A 665 -43.40 0.50 -6.00
N VAL A 666 -42.69 1.62 -6.16
CA VAL A 666 -41.29 1.73 -5.73
C VAL A 666 -41.26 1.85 -4.20
N GLU A 667 -40.81 0.82 -3.49
CA GLU A 667 -40.76 0.83 -2.02
C GLU A 667 -39.55 1.61 -1.48
N GLY A 668 -38.46 1.65 -2.23
CA GLY A 668 -37.22 2.31 -1.86
C GLY A 668 -36.06 1.92 -2.76
N PHE A 669 -34.84 2.17 -2.29
CA PHE A 669 -33.60 1.93 -3.02
C PHE A 669 -32.63 1.16 -2.13
N GLU A 670 -31.87 0.25 -2.73
CA GLU A 670 -30.83 -0.52 -2.03
C GLU A 670 -29.77 -1.04 -3.01
N ASP A 671 -28.55 -1.26 -2.51
CA ASP A 671 -27.47 -1.88 -3.28
C ASP A 671 -27.61 -3.41 -3.31
N ILE A 672 -27.65 -3.97 -4.52
CA ILE A 672 -27.66 -5.43 -4.73
C ILE A 672 -26.29 -5.90 -5.20
N LEU A 673 -25.70 -6.83 -4.45
CA LEU A 673 -24.50 -7.56 -4.88
C LEU A 673 -24.92 -8.65 -5.88
N ALA A 674 -24.52 -8.48 -7.14
CA ALA A 674 -24.76 -9.45 -8.20
C ALA A 674 -23.69 -10.56 -8.22
N GLY A 675 -23.95 -11.63 -8.97
CA GLY A 675 -23.06 -12.78 -9.14
C GLY A 675 -21.76 -12.50 -9.90
N ASP A 676 -21.58 -11.29 -10.43
CA ASP A 676 -20.33 -10.79 -11.02
C ASP A 676 -19.43 -10.04 -10.00
N ASN A 677 -19.79 -10.09 -8.71
CA ASN A 677 -19.17 -9.36 -7.60
C ASN A 677 -19.24 -7.83 -7.69
N ARG A 678 -20.14 -7.27 -8.52
CA ARG A 678 -20.42 -5.83 -8.55
C ARG A 678 -21.64 -5.51 -7.71
N ARG A 679 -21.64 -4.33 -7.08
CA ARG A 679 -22.83 -3.76 -6.43
C ARG A 679 -23.56 -2.86 -7.42
N TYR A 680 -24.86 -3.03 -7.50
CA TYR A 680 -25.75 -2.23 -8.32
C TYR A 680 -26.73 -1.49 -7.42
N PHE A 681 -26.73 -0.16 -7.49
CA PHE A 681 -27.77 0.66 -6.87
C PHE A 681 -29.09 0.42 -7.62
N CYS A 682 -30.11 -0.03 -6.90
CA CYS A 682 -31.36 -0.50 -7.48
C CYS A 682 -32.57 0.16 -6.83
N ALA A 683 -33.58 0.49 -7.63
CA ALA A 683 -34.94 0.73 -7.17
C ALA A 683 -35.58 -0.63 -6.83
N ARG A 684 -36.06 -0.79 -5.60
CA ARG A 684 -36.83 -1.96 -5.17
C ARG A 684 -38.31 -1.71 -5.46
N VAL A 685 -38.84 -2.42 -6.44
CA VAL A 685 -40.24 -2.29 -6.87
C VAL A 685 -41.03 -3.51 -6.45
N LYS A 686 -42.16 -3.27 -5.80
CA LYS A 686 -43.12 -4.30 -5.44
C LYS A 686 -44.23 -4.36 -6.46
N PHE A 687 -44.49 -5.55 -6.97
CA PHE A 687 -45.56 -5.87 -7.90
C PHE A 687 -46.59 -6.77 -7.24
N THR A 688 -47.86 -6.48 -7.50
CA THR A 688 -48.98 -7.35 -7.16
C THR A 688 -49.91 -7.43 -8.36
N GLY A 689 -50.11 -8.63 -8.89
CA GLY A 689 -50.89 -8.87 -10.10
C GLY A 689 -51.89 -10.00 -9.93
N ILE A 690 -52.98 -9.91 -10.67
CA ILE A 690 -53.94 -11.00 -10.85
C ILE A 690 -54.12 -11.21 -12.35
N ASP A 691 -53.87 -12.43 -12.81
CA ASP A 691 -54.17 -12.87 -14.16
C ASP A 691 -55.34 -13.86 -14.13
N HIS A 692 -56.33 -13.64 -14.99
CA HIS A 692 -57.50 -14.48 -15.16
C HIS A 692 -57.54 -15.00 -16.59
N LEU A 693 -57.66 -16.31 -16.77
CA LEU A 693 -57.69 -16.96 -18.07
C LEU A 693 -58.76 -18.06 -18.08
N ALA A 694 -59.67 -18.01 -19.05
CA ALA A 694 -60.69 -19.03 -19.22
C ALA A 694 -60.25 -20.06 -20.29
N ILE A 695 -59.99 -21.30 -19.87
CA ILE A 695 -59.59 -22.40 -20.77
C ILE A 695 -60.64 -23.51 -20.70
N GLU A 696 -61.31 -23.79 -21.82
CA GLU A 696 -62.21 -24.95 -21.98
C GLU A 696 -63.29 -25.09 -20.89
N GLY A 697 -63.73 -23.98 -20.29
CA GLY A 697 -64.75 -23.94 -19.23
C GLY A 697 -64.21 -23.91 -17.79
N ALA A 698 -62.89 -24.04 -17.60
CA ALA A 698 -62.22 -23.85 -16.31
C ALA A 698 -61.75 -22.38 -16.15
N ASP A 699 -61.97 -21.80 -14.97
CA ASP A 699 -61.48 -20.47 -14.60
C ASP A 699 -60.10 -20.60 -13.95
N MET A 700 -59.06 -20.21 -14.68
CA MET A 700 -57.70 -20.15 -14.16
C MET A 700 -57.42 -18.75 -13.63
N LYS A 701 -56.96 -18.67 -12.39
CA LYS A 701 -56.55 -17.42 -11.75
C LYS A 701 -55.15 -17.54 -11.18
N VAL A 702 -54.26 -16.64 -11.55
CA VAL A 702 -52.91 -16.53 -10.98
C VAL A 702 -52.84 -15.27 -10.14
N ILE A 703 -52.43 -15.41 -8.87
CA ILE A 703 -52.08 -14.29 -8.01
C ILE A 703 -50.56 -14.23 -7.94
N MET A 704 -50.00 -13.10 -8.33
CA MET A 704 -48.57 -12.86 -8.46
C MET A 704 -48.15 -11.79 -7.45
N GLU A 705 -47.18 -12.12 -6.60
CA GLU A 705 -46.54 -11.21 -5.65
C GLU A 705 -45.04 -11.20 -5.94
N GLU A 706 -44.50 -10.07 -6.41
CA GLU A 706 -43.10 -9.98 -6.83
C GLU A 706 -42.38 -8.77 -6.22
N LEU A 707 -41.09 -8.91 -6.01
CA LEU A 707 -40.14 -7.85 -5.70
C LEU A 707 -39.03 -7.90 -6.74
N TYR A 708 -38.79 -6.81 -7.44
CA TYR A 708 -37.71 -6.76 -8.41
C TYR A 708 -36.87 -5.49 -8.25
N TRP A 709 -35.59 -5.61 -8.59
CA TRP A 709 -34.56 -4.60 -8.37
C TRP A 709 -34.03 -4.12 -9.71
N ILE A 710 -34.29 -2.85 -10.02
CA ILE A 710 -33.92 -2.22 -11.30
C ILE A 710 -32.79 -1.22 -11.07
N SER A 711 -31.69 -1.38 -11.80
CA SER A 711 -30.56 -0.45 -11.82
C SER A 711 -30.51 0.34 -13.13
N SER A 712 -30.07 1.60 -13.08
CA SER A 712 -29.80 2.42 -14.27
C SER A 712 -28.64 1.87 -15.11
N GLU A 713 -27.72 1.11 -14.49
CA GLU A 713 -26.58 0.54 -15.20
C GLU A 713 -26.93 -0.74 -15.96
N ALA A 714 -27.75 -1.60 -15.33
CA ALA A 714 -27.95 -2.98 -15.75
C ALA A 714 -29.40 -3.39 -16.01
N GLY A 715 -30.40 -2.53 -15.79
CA GLY A 715 -31.82 -2.91 -15.82
C GLY A 715 -32.14 -3.85 -14.66
N SER A 716 -32.87 -4.95 -14.89
CA SER A 716 -33.13 -5.91 -13.81
C SER A 716 -31.84 -6.57 -13.32
N VAL A 717 -31.65 -6.55 -12.00
CA VAL A 717 -30.50 -7.15 -11.30
C VAL A 717 -30.94 -8.34 -10.46
N LYS A 718 -32.10 -8.24 -9.81
CA LYS A 718 -32.67 -9.30 -8.98
C LYS A 718 -34.19 -9.30 -9.09
N GLU A 719 -34.80 -10.47 -8.95
CA GLU A 719 -36.25 -10.66 -8.88
C GLU A 719 -36.56 -11.77 -7.86
N GLU A 720 -37.60 -11.59 -7.07
CA GLU A 720 -38.16 -12.57 -6.15
C GLU A 720 -39.67 -12.61 -6.36
N SER A 721 -40.23 -13.76 -6.72
CA SER A 721 -41.66 -13.89 -7.02
C SER A 721 -42.30 -15.10 -6.35
N ILE A 722 -43.57 -14.92 -5.97
CA ILE A 722 -44.46 -15.97 -5.46
C ILE A 722 -45.73 -15.96 -6.31
N ASN A 723 -45.91 -17.02 -7.09
CA ASN A 723 -47.05 -17.18 -7.99
C ASN A 723 -47.97 -18.29 -7.49
N ARG A 724 -49.23 -17.94 -7.20
CA ARG A 724 -50.26 -18.87 -6.69
C ARG A 724 -51.31 -19.11 -7.77
N TYR A 725 -51.40 -20.35 -8.23
CA TYR A 725 -52.27 -20.77 -9.32
C TYR A 725 -53.54 -21.39 -8.75
N TYR A 726 -54.69 -20.89 -9.21
CA TYR A 726 -56.01 -21.37 -8.84
C TYR A 726 -56.75 -21.88 -10.08
N VAL A 727 -57.45 -22.99 -9.95
CA VAL A 727 -58.37 -23.51 -10.96
C VAL A 727 -59.74 -23.68 -10.31
N ASP A 728 -60.76 -23.03 -10.86
CA ASP A 728 -62.14 -23.02 -10.35
C ASP A 728 -62.21 -22.67 -8.85
N GLY A 729 -61.37 -21.71 -8.43
CA GLY A 729 -61.28 -21.23 -7.06
C GLY A 729 -60.44 -22.08 -6.10
N THR A 730 -59.87 -23.20 -6.55
CA THR A 730 -59.01 -24.08 -5.73
C THR A 730 -57.54 -23.81 -6.02
N LEU A 731 -56.71 -23.58 -4.99
CA LEU A 731 -55.25 -23.45 -5.13
C LEU A 731 -54.66 -24.78 -5.60
N VAL A 732 -54.07 -24.81 -6.79
CA VAL A 732 -53.46 -26.01 -7.39
C VAL A 732 -51.94 -26.03 -7.27
N SER A 733 -51.28 -24.86 -7.20
CA SER A 733 -49.83 -24.76 -7.08
C SER A 733 -49.39 -23.41 -6.51
N GLU A 734 -48.26 -23.39 -5.80
CA GLU A 734 -47.50 -22.19 -5.45
C GLU A 734 -46.06 -22.40 -5.97
N GLU A 735 -45.55 -21.46 -6.76
CA GLU A 735 -44.18 -21.45 -7.26
C GLU A 735 -43.41 -20.28 -6.61
N ARG A 736 -42.21 -20.54 -6.09
CA ARG A 736 -41.28 -19.51 -5.62
C ARG A 736 -40.07 -19.44 -6.52
N ARG A 737 -39.81 -18.24 -7.04
CA ARG A 737 -38.71 -17.99 -7.97
C ARG A 737 -37.80 -16.87 -7.48
N VAL A 738 -36.50 -17.06 -7.62
CA VAL A 738 -35.47 -16.02 -7.41
C VAL A 738 -34.59 -15.95 -8.65
N LEU A 739 -34.43 -14.76 -9.20
CA LEU A 739 -33.52 -14.48 -10.31
C LEU A 739 -32.43 -13.52 -9.82
N LEU A 740 -31.15 -13.82 -10.07
CA LEU A 740 -30.02 -12.94 -9.73
C LEU A 740 -29.07 -12.80 -10.92
N LEU A 741 -28.73 -11.57 -11.27
CA LEU A 741 -27.80 -11.25 -12.34
C LEU A 741 -26.43 -11.88 -12.04
N LYS A 742 -25.92 -12.67 -12.98
CA LYS A 742 -24.63 -13.35 -12.92
C LYS A 742 -23.56 -12.65 -13.74
N SER A 743 -23.93 -12.09 -14.89
CA SER A 743 -23.06 -11.24 -15.71
C SER A 743 -23.86 -10.45 -16.74
N ILE A 744 -23.32 -9.30 -17.14
CA ILE A 744 -23.85 -8.47 -18.23
C ILE A 744 -22.75 -8.13 -19.23
N LYS A 745 -23.05 -8.29 -20.52
CA LYS A 745 -22.21 -7.86 -21.64
C LYS A 745 -23.01 -6.93 -22.52
N LYS A 746 -22.77 -5.62 -22.43
CA LYS A 746 -23.46 -4.62 -23.26
C LYS A 746 -23.08 -4.76 -24.72
N GLY A 747 -24.05 -4.61 -25.62
CA GLY A 747 -23.81 -4.52 -27.07
C GLY A 747 -22.97 -3.29 -27.42
N SER A 748 -22.12 -3.39 -28.43
CA SER A 748 -21.31 -2.26 -28.91
C SER A 748 -22.13 -1.32 -29.79
N VAL A 749 -22.20 -0.03 -29.42
CA VAL A 749 -22.88 1.04 -30.20
C VAL A 749 -22.24 1.27 -31.59
N LEU A 750 -21.04 0.72 -31.84
CA LEU A 750 -20.32 0.78 -33.11
C LEU A 750 -20.74 -0.35 -34.08
N GLN A 751 -21.99 -0.34 -34.51
CA GLN A 751 -22.43 -1.01 -35.73
C GLN A 751 -23.71 -0.35 -36.31
N ARG A 752 -23.66 0.97 -36.53
CA ARG A 752 -24.42 1.54 -37.65
C ARG A 752 -23.64 1.24 -38.94
N PRO A 753 -24.27 0.71 -40.01
CA PRO A 753 -23.56 0.43 -41.25
C PRO A 753 -22.96 1.71 -41.84
N LEU A 754 -21.65 1.69 -42.08
CA LEU A 754 -20.84 2.70 -42.75
C LEU A 754 -21.07 2.65 -44.28
N GLU A 755 -22.32 2.72 -44.75
CA GLU A 755 -22.66 2.65 -46.19
C GLU A 755 -23.30 3.92 -46.78
N GLU A 756 -23.52 5.00 -46.04
CA GLU A 756 -24.17 6.21 -46.59
C GLU A 756 -23.25 7.45 -46.80
N PHE A 757 -21.93 7.30 -46.79
CA PHE A 757 -21.00 8.44 -47.02
C PHE A 757 -20.28 8.47 -48.37
N PHE A 758 -20.60 7.58 -49.32
CA PHE A 758 -20.07 7.68 -50.70
C PHE A 758 -21.10 7.28 -51.75
N THR A 759 -21.79 8.28 -52.29
CA THR A 759 -22.45 8.40 -53.62
C THR A 759 -23.59 9.42 -53.42
N THR A 760 -23.75 10.54 -54.10
CA THR A 760 -23.38 10.97 -55.44
C THR A 760 -23.70 12.47 -55.53
N VAL A 761 -22.75 13.28 -55.99
CA VAL A 761 -23.09 14.54 -56.68
C VAL A 761 -23.43 14.18 -58.13
N PRO A 762 -24.54 14.70 -58.69
CA PRO A 762 -24.57 15.06 -60.08
C PRO A 762 -24.79 16.56 -60.27
N ARG A 763 -23.97 17.08 -61.19
CA ARG A 763 -24.09 18.34 -61.93
C ARG A 763 -25.55 18.72 -62.22
N PHE A 764 -26.01 19.88 -61.76
CA PHE A 764 -26.17 21.14 -62.52
C PHE A 764 -26.61 22.26 -61.59
#